data_AF-A0A1I7RPU6-F1
#
_entry.id   AF-A0A1I7RPU6-F1
#
_cell.length_a   1.000
_cell.length_b   1.000
_cell.length_c   1.000
_cell.angle_alpha   90.00
_cell.angle_beta   90.00
_cell.angle_gamma   90.00
#
_symmetry.space_group_name_H-M   'P 1'
#
loop_
_entity.id
_entity.type
_entity.pdbx_description
1 polymer ?
#
loop_
_entity_poly.entity_id
_entity_poly.type
_entity_poly.pdbx_seq_one_letter_code
_entity_poly.pdbx_strand_id
1 'polypeptide(L)'
;MLYICFIFLSFCIKYFCSKKVYLLNTLDAKTELNWQTYSSGGTQRWMEETYRSFDNRSVNQQAYSTCSTDHSVHFENWLLLPNVNKQKEARLFIEFKFSMRRCSSYPRLSIYCKETLNVYAYGVPKGQSMSALDWHNRTEWRFFHTITPNNDYGEIFYSVGVYDGNYESIYFAIRDSGACSSLLYIQIYYLVCPPSLHQLVHLPQVIVSKETKTVQGTCQYYPKDIKINHPRFLCTSDGRWQSLINECGCPSGYQPKDDQCQECPVNFYSPSYDVLPCLACPVGSTSSKTGSSQCKCKSGHVRSNPDETEGECYLLSLLRDIRTSQMDSNFEGDSGKVIIILVSSLVVVLILCVAIVSYLVQSKLRMKQDTDDSLPNPESKESDRSTRHSVSSMTSPPTPKSVTLFPAFMTGNNKPGVLMYVDPLTYDDPSKALADFANEIPREMIELARTIGSGHFGEVCCGRLRVESTYCNVTNMVQQIVAVKMLHPGVAGKARTDFLMEASIMGQFDHENVVHLVGVTTKTEPVMIITEYMLNGSLDKFLRSNDNGKFSLYQLLMMMHNVASGMKYLTGKGFVHRDLAARNVLVDDRLTCKIADFGLSRKVRSKDDREYTTTGGKIPVRWTAPECIAHHKFTSASDVWSYGIVMWEICSFGERPYWDWSNSRVIEEVKNGFRLPKPMDAPDRLFDIMGKCWQHQRHERPSFTDLVTELNSFIQEIQEYQQNLERSFGDISTPDTPNTPTSRKSVMDL
;
A
#
# COMPACT_ATOMS: atom_id res chain seq x y z
N MET A 1 20.60 29.21 16.00
CA MET A 1 19.74 28.03 15.77
C MET A 1 18.64 28.33 14.76
N LEU A 2 17.42 28.73 15.13
CA LEU A 2 16.27 28.82 14.20
C LEU A 2 16.56 29.47 12.82
N TYR A 3 17.23 30.63 12.77
CA TYR A 3 17.56 31.29 11.49
C TYR A 3 18.54 30.48 10.61
N ILE A 4 19.50 29.78 11.24
CA ILE A 4 20.41 28.85 10.55
C ILE A 4 19.63 27.64 10.06
N CYS A 5 18.72 27.08 10.88
CA CYS A 5 17.82 26.00 10.46
C CYS A 5 16.93 26.45 9.29
N PHE A 6 16.45 27.70 9.26
CA PHE A 6 15.63 28.23 8.18
C PHE A 6 16.43 28.41 6.88
N ILE A 7 17.70 28.85 6.97
CA ILE A 7 18.62 28.88 5.83
C ILE A 7 18.93 27.46 5.34
N PHE A 8 19.24 26.53 6.24
CA PHE A 8 19.51 25.13 5.89
C PHE A 8 18.28 24.46 5.25
N LEU A 9 17.09 24.66 5.80
CA LEU A 9 15.84 24.14 5.26
C LEU A 9 15.53 24.77 3.89
N SER A 10 15.75 26.08 3.73
CA SER A 10 15.59 26.78 2.44
C SER A 10 16.59 26.30 1.37
N PHE A 11 17.82 25.94 1.77
CA PHE A 11 18.78 25.25 0.90
C PHE A 11 18.32 23.83 0.56
N CYS A 12 18.00 22.99 1.55
CA CYS A 12 17.51 21.63 1.29
C CYS A 12 16.25 21.61 0.40
N ILE A 13 15.30 22.53 0.61
CA ILE A 13 14.10 22.69 -0.22
C ILE A 13 14.45 23.12 -1.65
N LYS A 14 15.38 24.07 -1.84
CA LYS A 14 15.80 24.51 -3.18
C LYS A 14 16.50 23.44 -4.01
N TYR A 15 17.18 22.49 -3.38
CA TYR A 15 18.04 21.52 -4.06
C TYR A 15 17.44 20.11 -4.19
N PHE A 16 16.31 19.81 -3.51
CA PHE A 16 15.63 18.49 -3.59
C PHE A 16 14.16 18.53 -4.04
N CYS A 17 13.59 19.71 -4.33
CA CYS A 17 12.22 19.81 -4.84
C CYS A 17 12.15 19.76 -6.38
N SER A 18 11.11 19.07 -6.88
CA SER A 18 10.73 19.08 -8.29
C SER A 18 10.28 20.46 -8.76
N LYS A 19 10.59 20.81 -10.01
CA LYS A 19 10.19 22.09 -10.60
C LYS A 19 8.87 21.95 -11.35
N LYS A 20 7.83 22.69 -10.93
CA LYS A 20 6.60 22.88 -11.70
C LYS A 20 6.88 23.71 -12.96
N VAL A 21 6.31 23.30 -14.09
CA VAL A 21 6.27 24.07 -15.35
C VAL A 21 4.81 24.24 -15.77
N TYR A 22 4.29 25.46 -15.62
CA TYR A 22 2.89 25.77 -15.86
C TYR A 22 2.56 25.86 -17.36
N LEU A 23 1.41 25.28 -17.72
CA LEU A 23 0.72 25.43 -19.01
C LEU A 23 -0.50 26.36 -18.88
N LEU A 24 -1.12 26.39 -17.70
CA LEU A 24 -2.17 27.34 -17.30
C LEU A 24 -1.94 27.72 -15.84
N ASN A 25 -2.10 29.01 -15.52
CA ASN A 25 -2.12 29.51 -14.14
C ASN A 25 -3.06 30.72 -14.07
N THR A 26 -4.27 30.55 -13.52
CA THR A 26 -5.23 31.67 -13.45
C THR A 26 -4.78 32.79 -12.51
N LEU A 27 -3.78 32.56 -11.65
CA LEU A 27 -3.21 33.60 -10.78
C LEU A 27 -2.40 34.66 -11.54
N ASP A 28 -1.95 34.36 -12.77
CA ASP A 28 -1.23 35.31 -13.61
C ASP A 28 -2.18 36.20 -14.46
N ALA A 29 -3.49 35.91 -14.45
CA ALA A 29 -4.49 36.66 -15.19
C ALA A 29 -4.74 38.04 -14.55
N LYS A 30 -4.62 39.10 -15.35
CA LYS A 30 -4.80 40.50 -14.93
C LYS A 30 -6.14 41.12 -15.39
N THR A 31 -6.95 40.33 -16.08
CA THR A 31 -8.21 40.68 -16.74
C THR A 31 -9.17 39.51 -16.63
N GLU A 32 -10.38 39.66 -17.19
CA GLU A 32 -11.34 38.58 -17.40
C GLU A 32 -10.73 37.36 -18.11
N LEU A 33 -11.23 36.18 -17.77
CA LEU A 33 -10.85 34.88 -18.32
C LEU A 33 -11.69 34.50 -19.55
N ASN A 34 -12.97 34.87 -19.58
CA ASN A 34 -13.90 34.69 -20.72
C ASN A 34 -13.97 33.24 -21.27
N TRP A 35 -14.03 32.25 -20.38
CA TRP A 35 -14.16 30.83 -20.73
C TRP A 35 -15.58 30.45 -21.16
N GLN A 36 -15.69 29.39 -21.98
CA GLN A 36 -16.99 28.97 -22.52
C GLN A 36 -17.80 28.17 -21.48
N THR A 37 -19.11 28.38 -21.47
CA THR A 37 -20.04 27.81 -20.49
C THR A 37 -21.31 27.29 -21.14
N TYR A 38 -21.88 26.22 -20.59
CA TYR A 38 -23.14 25.63 -21.05
C TYR A 38 -23.97 25.13 -19.86
N SER A 39 -25.30 25.19 -19.99
CA SER A 39 -26.26 24.57 -19.07
C SER A 39 -27.31 23.81 -19.87
N SER A 40 -27.70 22.63 -19.41
CA SER A 40 -28.83 21.88 -19.97
C SER A 40 -30.18 22.27 -19.36
N GLY A 41 -30.19 23.00 -18.24
CA GLY A 41 -31.40 23.25 -17.43
C GLY A 41 -32.03 24.63 -17.57
N GLY A 42 -31.29 25.64 -18.05
CA GLY A 42 -31.82 26.99 -18.22
C GLY A 42 -30.77 28.10 -18.05
N THR A 43 -31.17 29.22 -17.46
CA THR A 43 -30.36 30.45 -17.37
C THR A 43 -29.23 30.40 -16.35
N GLN A 44 -29.28 29.47 -15.39
CA GLN A 44 -28.21 29.26 -14.41
C GLN A 44 -27.10 28.38 -15.02
N ARG A 45 -25.88 28.90 -14.96
CA ARG A 45 -24.63 28.34 -15.52
C ARG A 45 -23.46 28.80 -14.66
N TRP A 46 -22.26 28.30 -14.94
CA TRP A 46 -21.03 28.90 -14.41
C TRP A 46 -20.95 30.40 -14.77
N MET A 47 -20.66 31.23 -13.77
CA MET A 47 -20.51 32.68 -13.89
C MET A 47 -19.07 33.08 -13.50
N GLU A 48 -18.50 34.06 -14.20
CA GLU A 48 -17.21 34.63 -13.81
C GLU A 48 -17.42 35.69 -12.71
N GLU A 49 -16.66 35.62 -11.63
CA GLU A 49 -16.78 36.49 -10.46
C GLU A 49 -15.41 37.01 -10.01
N THR A 50 -15.30 38.32 -9.75
CA THR A 50 -14.08 38.92 -9.22
C THR A 50 -14.09 38.91 -7.69
N TYR A 51 -13.13 38.22 -7.08
CA TYR A 51 -12.96 38.16 -5.61
C TYR A 51 -11.66 38.85 -5.16
N ARG A 52 -11.56 39.25 -3.89
CA ARG A 52 -10.30 39.73 -3.30
C ARG A 52 -9.47 38.56 -2.81
N SER A 53 -8.21 38.49 -3.22
CA SER A 53 -7.34 37.38 -2.86
C SER A 53 -7.22 37.23 -1.33
N PHE A 54 -7.44 36.00 -0.86
CA PHE A 54 -7.30 35.65 0.57
C PHE A 54 -5.87 35.87 1.06
N ASP A 55 -4.90 35.59 0.20
CA ASP A 55 -3.47 35.59 0.50
C ASP A 55 -2.87 37.02 0.38
N ASN A 56 -3.43 37.88 -0.48
CA ASN A 56 -3.10 39.30 -0.54
C ASN A 56 -4.31 40.18 -0.88
N ARG A 57 -4.96 40.75 0.14
CA ARG A 57 -6.25 41.48 0.04
C ARG A 57 -6.25 42.75 -0.82
N SER A 58 -5.09 43.22 -1.31
CA SER A 58 -5.00 44.33 -2.27
C SER A 58 -5.12 43.88 -3.75
N VAL A 59 -5.10 42.57 -4.01
CA VAL A 59 -5.18 41.99 -5.35
C VAL A 59 -6.56 41.38 -5.58
N ASN A 60 -7.22 41.79 -6.65
CA ASN A 60 -8.42 41.11 -7.16
C ASN A 60 -8.02 39.93 -8.05
N GLN A 61 -8.78 38.84 -8.00
CA GLN A 61 -8.58 37.61 -8.78
C GLN A 61 -9.92 37.17 -9.38
N GLN A 62 -9.90 36.55 -10.57
CA GLN A 62 -11.10 35.99 -11.19
C GLN A 62 -11.32 34.54 -10.73
N ALA A 63 -12.57 34.22 -10.41
CA ALA A 63 -13.07 32.89 -10.10
C ALA A 63 -14.22 32.50 -11.04
N TYR A 64 -14.52 31.21 -11.10
CA TYR A 64 -15.79 30.73 -11.69
C TYR A 64 -16.68 30.12 -10.62
N SER A 65 -17.90 30.65 -10.47
CA SER A 65 -18.88 30.21 -9.48
C SER A 65 -20.08 29.53 -10.14
N THR A 66 -20.61 28.52 -9.47
CA THR A 66 -21.93 27.93 -9.75
C THR A 66 -22.65 27.67 -8.43
N CYS A 67 -23.96 27.94 -8.39
CA CYS A 67 -24.81 27.65 -7.24
C CYS A 67 -26.27 27.65 -7.72
N SER A 68 -26.73 26.52 -8.26
CA SER A 68 -28.12 26.40 -8.70
C SER A 68 -29.07 26.50 -7.49
N THR A 69 -30.07 27.36 -7.61
CA THR A 69 -31.13 27.50 -6.59
C THR A 69 -32.33 26.59 -6.85
N ASP A 70 -32.46 26.08 -8.08
CA ASP A 70 -33.51 25.13 -8.43
C ASP A 70 -33.02 23.70 -8.22
N HIS A 71 -33.52 23.09 -7.16
CA HIS A 71 -33.30 21.69 -6.81
C HIS A 71 -34.56 20.84 -7.09
N SER A 72 -35.26 21.10 -8.19
CA SER A 72 -36.41 20.28 -8.65
C SER A 72 -36.15 19.53 -9.96
N VAL A 73 -35.08 19.86 -10.68
CA VAL A 73 -34.73 19.29 -11.99
C VAL A 73 -33.25 18.86 -12.01
N HIS A 74 -32.92 17.79 -12.73
CA HIS A 74 -31.54 17.39 -13.00
C HIS A 74 -30.91 18.29 -14.09
N PHE A 75 -30.11 19.27 -13.69
CA PHE A 75 -29.32 20.12 -14.60
C PHE A 75 -27.86 19.65 -14.69
N GLU A 76 -27.16 20.05 -15.74
CA GLU A 76 -25.70 19.94 -15.84
C GLU A 76 -25.09 21.25 -16.32
N ASN A 77 -24.23 21.85 -15.49
CA ASN A 77 -23.53 23.08 -15.77
C ASN A 77 -22.07 22.77 -16.11
N TRP A 78 -21.64 23.09 -17.34
CA TRP A 78 -20.31 22.78 -17.85
C TRP A 78 -19.49 24.05 -18.07
N LEU A 79 -18.23 24.03 -17.64
CA LEU A 79 -17.21 25.07 -17.85
C LEU A 79 -16.05 24.48 -18.67
N LEU A 80 -15.71 25.10 -19.80
CA LEU A 80 -14.63 24.66 -20.69
C LEU A 80 -13.35 25.48 -20.45
N LEU A 81 -12.26 24.82 -20.07
CA LEU A 81 -10.95 25.45 -19.88
C LEU A 81 -10.23 25.67 -21.23
N PRO A 82 -9.28 26.61 -21.31
CA PRO A 82 -8.43 26.80 -22.48
C PRO A 82 -7.67 25.54 -22.90
N ASN A 83 -7.34 25.47 -24.19
CA ASN A 83 -6.45 24.44 -24.73
C ASN A 83 -5.06 24.52 -24.07
N VAL A 84 -4.56 23.40 -23.55
CA VAL A 84 -3.18 23.27 -23.07
C VAL A 84 -2.40 22.33 -23.96
N ASN A 85 -1.18 22.75 -24.32
CA ASN A 85 -0.27 21.98 -25.15
C ASN A 85 0.90 21.48 -24.29
N LYS A 86 1.03 20.16 -24.16
CA LYS A 86 2.08 19.47 -23.41
C LYS A 86 3.03 18.73 -24.33
N GLN A 87 4.25 18.47 -23.85
CA GLN A 87 5.12 17.50 -24.51
C GLN A 87 4.54 16.09 -24.34
N LYS A 88 4.63 15.27 -25.40
CA LYS A 88 3.99 13.95 -25.52
C LYS A 88 4.02 13.10 -24.24
N GLU A 89 5.19 12.97 -23.64
CA GLU A 89 5.45 12.11 -22.47
C GLU A 89 5.23 12.79 -21.10
N ALA A 90 4.89 14.08 -21.06
CA ALA A 90 4.71 14.82 -19.82
C ALA A 90 3.42 14.39 -19.10
N ARG A 91 3.54 14.04 -17.81
CA ARG A 91 2.40 13.91 -16.88
C ARG A 91 1.91 15.31 -16.49
N LEU A 92 0.61 15.58 -16.63
CA LEU A 92 0.02 16.83 -16.14
C LEU A 92 -0.54 16.66 -14.73
N PHE A 93 -0.46 17.74 -13.97
CA PHE A 93 -1.07 17.94 -12.67
C PHE A 93 -2.01 19.14 -12.81
N ILE A 94 -3.25 18.99 -12.39
CA ILE A 94 -4.26 20.04 -12.41
C ILE A 94 -4.68 20.31 -10.97
N GLU A 95 -4.24 21.45 -10.44
CA GLU A 95 -4.44 21.88 -9.06
C GLU A 95 -5.56 22.93 -9.00
N PHE A 96 -6.57 22.65 -8.19
CA PHE A 96 -7.74 23.50 -7.97
C PHE A 96 -7.73 24.01 -6.53
N LYS A 97 -7.80 25.34 -6.34
CA LYS A 97 -8.21 25.97 -5.06
C LYS A 97 -9.65 26.41 -5.23
N PHE A 98 -10.53 26.01 -4.33
CA PHE A 98 -11.97 26.25 -4.47
C PHE A 98 -12.65 26.43 -3.10
N SER A 99 -13.82 27.06 -3.08
CA SER A 99 -14.76 26.98 -1.96
C SER A 99 -15.98 26.17 -2.35
N MET A 100 -16.63 25.54 -1.37
CA MET A 100 -17.85 24.77 -1.59
C MET A 100 -18.73 24.78 -0.34
N ARG A 101 -20.01 25.09 -0.52
CA ARG A 101 -20.99 25.10 0.57
C ARG A 101 -21.53 23.68 0.79
N ARG A 102 -21.33 23.17 2.01
CA ARG A 102 -21.86 21.85 2.42
C ARG A 102 -23.39 21.81 2.31
N CYS A 103 -23.94 20.69 1.84
CA CYS A 103 -25.37 20.43 1.72
C CYS A 103 -26.06 20.41 3.09
N SER A 104 -25.33 20.07 4.16
CA SER A 104 -25.80 20.21 5.56
C SER A 104 -26.12 21.66 5.96
N SER A 105 -25.56 22.65 5.25
CA SER A 105 -25.75 24.08 5.53
C SER A 105 -26.97 24.68 4.80
N TYR A 106 -27.90 23.85 4.32
CA TYR A 106 -29.16 24.28 3.71
C TYR A 106 -30.36 23.93 4.61
N PRO A 107 -31.30 24.87 4.87
CA PRO A 107 -32.42 24.67 5.81
C PRO A 107 -33.54 23.75 5.27
N ARG A 108 -33.38 23.21 4.06
CA ARG A 108 -34.21 22.14 3.49
C ARG A 108 -33.28 21.11 2.86
N LEU A 109 -33.55 19.82 3.09
CA LEU A 109 -32.81 18.71 2.51
C LEU A 109 -33.05 18.63 0.99
N SER A 110 -32.17 19.28 0.23
CA SER A 110 -32.12 19.13 -1.23
C SER A 110 -31.50 17.78 -1.59
N ILE A 111 -32.31 16.86 -2.10
CA ILE A 111 -31.84 15.54 -2.58
C ILE A 111 -30.94 15.63 -3.83
N TYR A 112 -30.95 16.77 -4.51
CA TYR A 112 -30.12 17.09 -5.67
C TYR A 112 -28.85 17.88 -5.31
N CYS A 113 -28.67 18.27 -4.04
CA CYS A 113 -27.44 18.93 -3.61
C CYS A 113 -26.25 17.96 -3.67
N LYS A 114 -25.10 18.45 -4.13
CA LYS A 114 -23.85 17.70 -4.27
C LYS A 114 -22.67 18.46 -3.66
N GLU A 115 -21.78 17.72 -3.02
CA GLU A 115 -20.49 18.23 -2.51
C GLU A 115 -19.33 17.81 -3.43
N THR A 116 -19.60 17.76 -4.75
CA THR A 116 -18.73 17.14 -5.76
C THR A 116 -18.80 17.89 -7.09
N LEU A 117 -17.65 18.14 -7.74
CA LEU A 117 -17.58 18.54 -9.16
C LEU A 117 -16.79 17.49 -9.95
N ASN A 118 -17.23 17.16 -11.16
CA ASN A 118 -16.53 16.18 -12.00
C ASN A 118 -15.70 16.89 -13.07
N VAL A 119 -14.44 16.51 -13.22
CA VAL A 119 -13.52 17.02 -14.25
C VAL A 119 -13.38 15.97 -15.36
N TYR A 120 -13.47 16.45 -16.59
CA TYR A 120 -13.33 15.68 -17.81
C TYR A 120 -12.16 16.21 -18.65
N ALA A 121 -11.58 15.36 -19.48
CA ALA A 121 -10.51 15.69 -20.40
C ALA A 121 -10.84 15.21 -21.83
N TYR A 122 -10.52 16.04 -22.81
CA TYR A 122 -10.63 15.72 -24.24
C TYR A 122 -9.26 15.94 -24.91
N GLY A 123 -8.73 14.92 -25.57
CA GLY A 123 -7.43 14.94 -26.23
C GLY A 123 -7.60 15.14 -27.73
N VAL A 124 -7.03 16.21 -28.28
CA VAL A 124 -7.22 16.60 -29.68
C VAL A 124 -6.33 15.76 -30.61
N PRO A 125 -6.87 15.09 -31.64
CA PRO A 125 -6.08 14.38 -32.63
C PRO A 125 -5.12 15.29 -33.40
N LYS A 126 -3.95 14.77 -33.79
CA LYS A 126 -2.89 15.57 -34.41
C LYS A 126 -3.35 16.16 -35.75
N GLY A 127 -3.27 17.48 -35.88
CA GLY A 127 -3.70 18.22 -37.07
C GLY A 127 -5.17 18.64 -37.08
N GLN A 128 -5.92 18.35 -36.01
CA GLN A 128 -7.30 18.82 -35.82
C GLN A 128 -7.36 19.94 -34.77
N SER A 129 -8.51 20.62 -34.70
CA SER A 129 -8.87 21.56 -33.64
C SER A 129 -10.34 21.33 -33.28
N MET A 130 -10.71 21.51 -32.01
CA MET A 130 -12.09 21.30 -31.55
C MET A 130 -12.98 22.44 -32.02
N SER A 131 -14.06 22.15 -32.75
CA SER A 131 -15.04 23.18 -33.14
C SER A 131 -16.02 23.49 -31.99
N ALA A 132 -16.76 24.58 -32.14
CA ALA A 132 -17.78 24.99 -31.18
C ALA A 132 -18.97 24.01 -31.10
N LEU A 133 -19.20 23.17 -32.12
CA LEU A 133 -20.21 22.10 -32.05
C LEU A 133 -19.66 20.85 -31.35
N ASP A 134 -18.38 20.52 -31.55
CA ASP A 134 -17.77 19.29 -31.03
C ASP A 134 -17.70 19.27 -29.50
N TRP A 135 -17.50 20.42 -28.86
CA TRP A 135 -17.42 20.47 -27.39
C TRP A 135 -18.73 20.04 -26.71
N HIS A 136 -19.87 20.20 -27.40
CA HIS A 136 -21.18 19.71 -26.94
C HIS A 136 -21.36 18.18 -27.14
N ASN A 137 -20.53 17.51 -27.95
CA ASN A 137 -20.49 16.04 -28.05
C ASN A 137 -19.79 15.43 -26.81
N ARG A 138 -20.57 15.35 -25.72
CA ARG A 138 -20.13 14.82 -24.42
C ARG A 138 -19.63 13.37 -24.45
N THR A 139 -19.88 12.60 -25.52
CA THR A 139 -19.52 11.16 -25.56
C THR A 139 -18.05 10.89 -25.86
N GLU A 140 -17.26 11.92 -26.20
CA GLU A 140 -15.81 11.83 -26.40
C GLU A 140 -14.99 12.35 -25.22
N TRP A 141 -15.64 13.08 -24.31
CA TRP A 141 -15.06 13.57 -23.06
C TRP A 141 -14.85 12.43 -22.07
N ARG A 142 -13.60 12.23 -21.64
CA ARG A 142 -13.27 11.18 -20.67
C ARG A 142 -13.32 11.76 -19.27
N PHE A 143 -14.09 11.12 -18.38
CA PHE A 143 -14.00 11.41 -16.94
C PHE A 143 -12.56 11.20 -16.48
N PHE A 144 -12.11 12.07 -15.57
CA PHE A 144 -10.69 12.19 -15.22
C PHE A 144 -10.46 12.35 -13.71
N HIS A 145 -11.25 13.18 -13.02
CA HIS A 145 -11.02 13.52 -11.61
C HIS A 145 -12.29 14.06 -10.94
N THR A 146 -12.47 13.85 -9.63
CA THR A 146 -13.56 14.48 -8.86
C THR A 146 -12.98 15.45 -7.82
N ILE A 147 -13.52 16.67 -7.79
CA ILE A 147 -13.20 17.70 -6.81
C ILE A 147 -14.20 17.59 -5.66
N THR A 148 -13.72 17.28 -4.45
CA THR A 148 -14.52 17.13 -3.21
C THR A 148 -13.88 17.95 -2.08
N PRO A 149 -14.65 18.53 -1.14
CA PRO A 149 -14.09 19.24 0.01
C PRO A 149 -13.39 18.26 0.96
N ASN A 150 -12.17 18.61 1.41
CA ASN A 150 -11.45 17.83 2.42
C ASN A 150 -12.04 18.08 3.82
N ASN A 151 -11.78 17.16 4.76
CA ASN A 151 -12.30 17.21 6.14
C ASN A 151 -11.73 18.32 7.04
N ASP A 152 -11.09 19.34 6.47
CA ASP A 152 -10.57 20.49 7.20
C ASP A 152 -11.70 21.41 7.69
N TYR A 153 -11.44 22.16 8.76
CA TYR A 153 -12.38 23.11 9.38
C TYR A 153 -12.53 24.44 8.61
N GLY A 154 -12.13 24.49 7.34
CA GLY A 154 -12.20 25.67 6.48
C GLY A 154 -13.36 25.65 5.47
N GLU A 155 -13.56 26.79 4.80
CA GLU A 155 -14.46 26.93 3.65
C GLU A 155 -13.73 26.88 2.30
N ILE A 156 -12.39 26.84 2.34
CA ILE A 156 -11.50 26.78 1.17
C ILE A 156 -10.76 25.44 1.18
N PHE A 157 -10.77 24.77 0.03
CA PHE A 157 -10.27 23.42 -0.17
C PHE A 157 -9.31 23.38 -1.36
N TYR A 158 -8.51 22.31 -1.41
CA TYR A 158 -7.55 22.05 -2.48
C TYR A 158 -7.74 20.64 -3.02
N SER A 159 -7.70 20.48 -4.35
CA SER A 159 -7.77 19.19 -5.02
C SER A 159 -6.75 19.14 -6.17
N VAL A 160 -6.15 17.98 -6.42
CA VAL A 160 -5.14 17.79 -7.48
C VAL A 160 -5.46 16.54 -8.28
N GLY A 161 -5.74 16.71 -9.58
CA GLY A 161 -5.85 15.60 -10.54
C GLY A 161 -4.53 15.37 -11.29
N VAL A 162 -4.28 14.13 -11.72
CA VAL A 162 -3.02 13.72 -12.41
C VAL A 162 -3.32 13.06 -13.76
N TYR A 163 -3.16 13.79 -14.86
CA TYR A 163 -3.52 13.36 -16.21
C TYR A 163 -2.33 12.77 -16.99
N ASP A 164 -2.43 11.47 -17.30
CA ASP A 164 -1.43 10.65 -18.01
C ASP A 164 -1.78 10.38 -19.49
N GLY A 165 -2.59 11.23 -20.12
CA GLY A 165 -3.00 11.02 -21.53
C GLY A 165 -1.88 11.26 -22.55
N ASN A 166 -1.93 10.53 -23.67
CA ASN A 166 -0.90 10.55 -24.72
C ASN A 166 -1.02 11.73 -25.72
N TYR A 167 -2.09 12.51 -25.66
CA TYR A 167 -2.33 13.64 -26.56
C TYR A 167 -1.46 14.84 -26.19
N GLU A 168 -0.93 15.54 -27.20
CA GLU A 168 -0.10 16.75 -27.01
C GLU A 168 -0.99 17.97 -26.73
N SER A 169 -2.12 18.11 -27.45
CA SER A 169 -3.09 19.19 -27.27
C SER A 169 -4.35 18.66 -26.55
N ILE A 170 -4.76 19.34 -25.48
CA ILE A 170 -5.80 18.85 -24.55
C ILE A 170 -6.72 19.99 -24.13
N TYR A 171 -8.03 19.71 -24.04
CA TYR A 171 -9.00 20.53 -23.32
C TYR A 171 -9.43 19.82 -22.02
N PHE A 172 -9.75 20.61 -21.00
CA PHE A 172 -10.39 20.14 -19.78
C PHE A 172 -11.76 20.81 -19.62
N ALA A 173 -12.73 20.12 -19.04
CA ALA A 173 -14.03 20.69 -18.72
C ALA A 173 -14.49 20.25 -17.33
N ILE A 174 -15.25 21.11 -16.64
CA ILE A 174 -15.73 20.87 -15.28
C ILE A 174 -17.26 20.86 -15.30
N ARG A 175 -17.85 19.76 -14.83
CA ARG A 175 -19.29 19.55 -14.71
C ARG A 175 -19.74 19.70 -13.26
N ASP A 176 -20.65 20.63 -13.05
CA ASP A 176 -21.55 20.71 -11.90
C ASP A 176 -22.89 20.03 -12.24
N SER A 177 -23.49 19.35 -11.25
CA SER A 177 -24.79 18.67 -11.32
C SER A 177 -25.58 18.77 -10.01
N GLY A 178 -25.32 19.80 -9.19
CA GLY A 178 -25.94 19.95 -7.86
C GLY A 178 -25.14 20.74 -6.83
N ALA A 179 -23.96 21.28 -7.18
CA ALA A 179 -23.04 21.91 -6.24
C ALA A 179 -23.27 23.43 -6.11
N CYS A 180 -22.82 23.97 -4.98
CA CYS A 180 -22.69 25.40 -4.76
C CYS A 180 -21.24 25.70 -4.38
N SER A 181 -20.46 26.20 -5.34
CA SER A 181 -19.00 26.23 -5.29
C SER A 181 -18.37 27.31 -6.17
N SER A 182 -17.24 27.84 -5.73
CA SER A 182 -16.43 28.81 -6.48
C SER A 182 -15.02 28.26 -6.71
N LEU A 183 -14.62 28.11 -7.97
CA LEU A 183 -13.26 27.78 -8.39
C LEU A 183 -12.40 29.05 -8.31
N LEU A 184 -11.59 29.16 -7.24
CA LEU A 184 -10.80 30.35 -6.91
C LEU A 184 -9.51 30.44 -7.75
N TYR A 185 -8.82 29.31 -7.96
CA TYR A 185 -7.81 29.22 -9.01
C TYR A 185 -7.72 27.83 -9.63
N ILE A 186 -7.18 27.79 -10.86
CA ILE A 186 -6.76 26.56 -11.52
C ILE A 186 -5.33 26.71 -12.03
N GLN A 187 -4.48 25.73 -11.73
CA GLN A 187 -3.14 25.60 -12.28
C GLN A 187 -2.98 24.26 -12.99
N ILE A 188 -2.62 24.29 -14.28
CA ILE A 188 -2.21 23.10 -15.04
C ILE A 188 -0.70 23.19 -15.21
N TYR A 189 0.04 22.18 -14.75
CA TYR A 189 1.49 22.11 -14.89
C TYR A 189 1.98 20.68 -15.13
N TYR A 190 3.21 20.53 -15.60
CA TYR A 190 3.95 19.29 -15.50
C TYR A 190 5.15 19.45 -14.57
N LEU A 191 5.70 18.34 -14.10
CA LEU A 191 6.92 18.33 -13.29
C LEU A 191 8.14 18.03 -14.16
N VAL A 192 9.28 18.64 -13.80
CA VAL A 192 10.60 18.26 -14.31
C VAL A 192 11.55 18.01 -13.14
N CYS A 193 12.39 17.00 -13.29
CA CYS A 193 13.62 16.89 -12.53
C CYS A 193 14.54 18.04 -12.99
N PRO A 194 14.90 18.99 -12.11
CA PRO A 194 15.62 20.20 -12.51
C PRO A 194 17.04 19.85 -13.00
N PRO A 195 17.65 20.68 -13.86
CA PRO A 195 19.07 20.50 -14.20
C PRO A 195 19.88 20.67 -12.92
N SER A 196 20.84 19.78 -12.66
CA SER A 196 21.52 19.69 -11.37
C SER A 196 22.99 19.32 -11.54
N LEU A 197 23.80 19.79 -10.59
CA LEU A 197 25.13 19.27 -10.31
C LEU A 197 25.04 18.60 -8.93
N HIS A 198 25.44 17.34 -8.82
CA HIS A 198 25.40 16.59 -7.58
C HIS A 198 26.48 15.52 -7.55
N GLN A 199 27.33 15.52 -6.52
CA GLN A 199 28.44 14.56 -6.37
C GLN A 199 29.33 14.51 -7.63
N LEU A 200 29.69 15.68 -8.16
CA LEU A 200 30.46 15.87 -9.40
C LEU A 200 29.76 15.38 -10.69
N VAL A 201 28.46 15.05 -10.64
CA VAL A 201 27.67 14.62 -11.82
C VAL A 201 26.79 15.76 -12.33
N HIS A 202 26.96 16.13 -13.59
CA HIS A 202 26.01 16.99 -14.31
C HIS A 202 24.81 16.16 -14.79
N LEU A 203 23.61 16.60 -14.43
CA LEU A 203 22.33 16.02 -14.82
C LEU A 203 21.50 17.05 -15.63
N PRO A 204 21.01 16.71 -16.84
CA PRO A 204 20.17 17.60 -17.64
C PRO A 204 18.76 17.73 -17.05
N GLN A 205 18.01 18.77 -17.44
CA GLN A 205 16.58 18.86 -17.07
C GLN A 205 15.79 17.73 -17.76
N VAL A 206 15.05 16.92 -17.00
CA VAL A 206 14.27 15.78 -17.54
C VAL A 206 12.80 15.88 -17.15
N ILE A 207 11.92 15.64 -18.11
CA ILE A 207 10.46 15.69 -17.92
C ILE A 207 9.97 14.43 -17.23
N VAL A 208 9.17 14.63 -16.18
CA VAL A 208 8.52 13.54 -15.43
C VAL A 208 7.44 12.89 -16.28
N SER A 209 7.64 11.59 -16.53
CA SER A 209 6.73 10.71 -17.24
C SER A 209 5.97 9.79 -16.29
N LYS A 210 5.03 9.01 -16.84
CA LYS A 210 4.33 7.95 -16.11
C LYS A 210 5.27 6.94 -15.45
N GLU A 211 6.29 6.53 -16.19
CA GLU A 211 7.35 5.60 -15.78
C GLU A 211 8.64 6.34 -15.43
N THR A 212 9.44 5.73 -14.57
CA THR A 212 10.66 6.31 -14.00
C THR A 212 11.82 6.22 -14.99
N LYS A 213 12.34 7.37 -15.41
CA LYS A 213 13.41 7.42 -16.43
C LYS A 213 14.78 7.24 -15.81
N THR A 214 15.53 6.25 -16.28
CA THR A 214 16.98 6.18 -16.10
C THR A 214 17.64 7.22 -17.00
N VAL A 215 18.48 8.06 -16.42
CA VAL A 215 19.18 9.17 -17.05
C VAL A 215 20.67 8.96 -16.84
N GLN A 216 21.43 9.04 -17.92
CA GLN A 216 22.88 9.04 -17.90
C GLN A 216 23.37 10.46 -17.57
N GLY A 217 24.16 10.58 -16.49
CA GLY A 217 24.84 11.81 -16.15
C GLY A 217 26.21 11.93 -16.82
N THR A 218 26.80 13.11 -16.74
CA THR A 218 28.16 13.39 -17.21
C THR A 218 29.04 13.75 -16.01
N CYS A 219 30.13 13.02 -15.77
CA CYS A 219 31.08 13.43 -14.73
C CYS A 219 31.70 14.78 -15.11
N GLN A 220 31.80 15.70 -14.15
CA GLN A 220 32.54 16.97 -14.30
C GLN A 220 34.05 16.73 -14.41
N TYR A 221 34.55 15.68 -13.73
CA TYR A 221 35.92 15.20 -13.80
C TYR A 221 35.92 13.70 -14.07
N TYR A 222 36.69 13.25 -15.05
CA TYR A 222 36.89 11.83 -15.34
C TYR A 222 38.29 11.41 -14.88
N PRO A 223 38.43 10.33 -14.07
CA PRO A 223 39.70 9.64 -13.90
C PRO A 223 40.29 9.23 -15.26
N LYS A 224 41.60 9.35 -15.44
CA LYS A 224 42.24 9.18 -16.76
C LYS A 224 42.39 7.73 -17.21
N ASP A 225 42.28 6.78 -16.27
CA ASP A 225 42.92 5.46 -16.41
C ASP A 225 41.93 4.27 -16.43
N ILE A 226 40.61 4.50 -16.40
CA ILE A 226 39.59 3.42 -16.34
C ILE A 226 38.44 3.65 -17.33
N LYS A 227 37.97 2.57 -17.97
CA LYS A 227 36.69 2.51 -18.71
C LYS A 227 35.50 2.48 -17.72
N ILE A 228 35.22 3.62 -17.09
CA ILE A 228 34.16 3.80 -16.09
C ILE A 228 32.76 3.68 -16.73
N ASN A 229 31.81 3.07 -16.03
CA ASN A 229 30.41 3.11 -16.47
C ASN A 229 29.86 4.52 -16.24
N HIS A 230 29.22 5.11 -17.25
CA HIS A 230 28.62 6.43 -17.08
C HIS A 230 27.63 6.43 -15.90
N PRO A 231 27.65 7.47 -15.04
CA PRO A 231 26.83 7.54 -13.84
C PRO A 231 25.34 7.51 -14.20
N ARG A 232 24.55 6.77 -13.42
CA ARG A 232 23.13 6.52 -13.71
C ARG A 232 22.24 6.97 -12.56
N PHE A 233 21.27 7.80 -12.88
CA PHE A 233 20.28 8.36 -11.97
C PHE A 233 18.87 8.06 -12.46
N LEU A 234 17.91 7.99 -11.55
CA LEU A 234 16.48 7.98 -11.83
C LEU A 234 15.90 9.39 -11.67
N CYS A 235 15.12 9.84 -12.66
CA CYS A 235 14.17 10.93 -12.49
C CYS A 235 12.84 10.34 -12.00
N THR A 236 12.49 10.60 -10.74
CA THR A 236 11.33 9.98 -10.06
C THR A 236 9.99 10.51 -10.58
N SER A 237 8.91 9.76 -10.32
CA SER A 237 7.53 10.14 -10.71
C SER A 237 6.99 11.38 -9.99
N ASP A 238 7.66 11.84 -8.93
CA ASP A 238 7.44 13.11 -8.24
C ASP A 238 8.51 14.18 -8.54
N GLY A 239 9.43 13.93 -9.49
CA GLY A 239 10.36 14.93 -10.05
C GLY A 239 11.65 15.17 -9.28
N ARG A 240 12.17 14.15 -8.58
CA ARG A 240 13.47 14.19 -7.87
C ARG A 240 14.52 13.34 -8.57
N TRP A 241 15.78 13.58 -8.23
CA TRP A 241 16.91 12.72 -8.61
C TRP A 241 17.18 11.66 -7.54
N GLN A 242 17.34 10.41 -7.98
CA GLN A 242 17.82 9.30 -7.16
C GLN A 242 19.03 8.66 -7.84
N SER A 243 20.15 8.48 -7.15
CA SER A 243 21.30 7.76 -7.74
C SER A 243 21.03 6.25 -7.78
N LEU A 244 21.42 5.59 -8.88
CA LEU A 244 21.60 4.13 -8.93
C LEU A 244 23.06 3.76 -8.75
N ILE A 245 23.93 4.40 -9.54
CA ILE A 245 25.37 4.19 -9.61
C ILE A 245 26.01 5.55 -9.82
N ASN A 246 26.91 5.95 -8.92
CA ASN A 246 27.81 7.07 -9.12
C ASN A 246 29.26 6.56 -9.04
N GLU A 247 29.95 6.56 -10.18
CA GLU A 247 31.37 6.22 -10.31
C GLU A 247 32.24 7.48 -10.57
N CYS A 248 31.68 8.69 -10.46
CA CYS A 248 32.43 9.93 -10.59
C CYS A 248 33.14 10.29 -9.28
N GLY A 249 34.46 10.48 -9.35
CA GLY A 249 35.30 10.89 -8.22
C GLY A 249 36.32 11.95 -8.62
N CYS A 250 37.00 12.53 -7.64
CA CYS A 250 38.06 13.49 -7.88
C CYS A 250 39.36 12.80 -8.36
N PRO A 251 40.23 13.50 -9.11
CA PRO A 251 41.56 12.97 -9.43
C PRO A 251 42.39 12.77 -8.15
N SER A 252 43.33 11.82 -8.19
CA SER A 252 44.22 11.51 -7.06
C SER A 252 44.88 12.76 -6.48
N GLY A 253 44.84 12.91 -5.15
CA GLY A 253 45.29 14.09 -4.43
C GLY A 253 44.22 15.16 -4.22
N TYR A 254 42.97 14.93 -4.63
CA TYR A 254 41.84 15.86 -4.46
C TYR A 254 40.64 15.15 -3.83
N GLN A 255 39.80 15.91 -3.10
CA GLN A 255 38.54 15.44 -2.50
C GLN A 255 37.37 16.32 -2.94
N PRO A 256 36.13 15.77 -3.02
CA PRO A 256 34.95 16.56 -3.34
C PRO A 256 34.57 17.44 -2.15
N LYS A 257 34.28 18.71 -2.43
CA LYS A 257 33.77 19.69 -1.48
C LYS A 257 33.00 20.75 -2.24
N ASP A 258 31.81 21.10 -1.76
CA ASP A 258 30.93 22.11 -2.39
C ASP A 258 30.71 21.85 -3.90
N ASP A 259 30.53 20.56 -4.24
CA ASP A 259 30.44 20.00 -5.61
C ASP A 259 31.61 20.35 -6.57
N GLN A 260 32.80 20.62 -6.02
CA GLN A 260 34.06 20.76 -6.76
C GLN A 260 35.18 19.89 -6.16
N CYS A 261 36.26 19.68 -6.91
CA CYS A 261 37.44 18.96 -6.41
C CYS A 261 38.44 19.94 -5.77
N GLN A 262 38.59 19.90 -4.45
CA GLN A 262 39.61 20.65 -3.72
C GLN A 262 40.86 19.78 -3.48
N GLU A 263 42.05 20.34 -3.67
CA GLU A 263 43.32 19.71 -3.30
C GLU A 263 43.34 19.22 -1.84
N CYS A 264 43.91 18.04 -1.59
CA CYS A 264 44.18 17.57 -0.22
C CYS A 264 45.12 18.54 0.51
N PRO A 265 44.87 18.85 1.81
CA PRO A 265 45.77 19.68 2.62
C PRO A 265 47.18 19.09 2.82
N VAL A 266 48.11 19.92 3.29
CA VAL A 266 49.45 19.49 3.72
C VAL A 266 49.34 18.47 4.88
N ASN A 267 50.15 17.41 4.84
CA ASN A 267 50.05 16.18 5.65
C ASN A 267 48.78 15.32 5.43
N PHE A 268 48.03 15.57 4.37
CA PHE A 268 46.97 14.67 3.88
C PHE A 268 47.29 14.19 2.45
N TYR A 269 46.63 13.12 2.01
CA TYR A 269 46.74 12.57 0.66
C TYR A 269 45.44 11.87 0.21
N SER A 270 45.33 11.60 -1.08
CA SER A 270 44.30 10.72 -1.66
C SER A 270 44.95 9.92 -2.81
N PRO A 271 45.14 8.60 -2.68
CA PRO A 271 45.84 7.80 -3.69
C PRO A 271 44.99 7.59 -4.95
N SER A 272 43.68 7.45 -4.79
CA SER A 272 42.72 7.11 -5.83
C SER A 272 41.37 7.81 -5.60
N TYR A 273 40.54 7.84 -6.65
CA TYR A 273 39.32 8.65 -6.72
C TYR A 273 38.17 8.18 -5.81
N ASP A 274 38.27 6.96 -5.30
CA ASP A 274 37.36 6.28 -4.37
C ASP A 274 37.73 6.50 -2.89
N VAL A 275 38.96 6.92 -2.60
CA VAL A 275 39.47 7.13 -1.23
C VAL A 275 39.14 8.55 -0.76
N LEU A 276 37.99 8.68 -0.10
CA LEU A 276 37.39 9.94 0.34
C LEU A 276 36.93 9.89 1.82
N PRO A 277 37.08 10.98 2.61
CA PRO A 277 37.83 12.21 2.31
C PRO A 277 39.35 11.95 2.25
N CYS A 278 40.16 12.98 2.01
CA CYS A 278 41.63 12.85 2.04
C CYS A 278 42.10 12.23 3.37
N LEU A 279 42.94 11.20 3.29
CA LEU A 279 43.52 10.52 4.43
C LEU A 279 44.67 11.34 5.03
N ALA A 280 44.84 11.29 6.35
CA ALA A 280 46.04 11.82 6.99
C ALA A 280 47.25 10.92 6.64
N CYS A 281 48.44 11.51 6.54
CA CYS A 281 49.66 10.74 6.29
C CYS A 281 49.95 9.75 7.43
N PRO A 282 50.23 8.45 7.12
CA PRO A 282 50.60 7.43 8.11
C PRO A 282 51.78 7.83 9.01
N VAL A 283 51.91 7.18 10.16
CA VAL A 283 52.99 7.42 11.13
C VAL A 283 54.36 7.32 10.44
N GLY A 284 55.28 8.19 10.83
CA GLY A 284 56.60 8.31 10.20
C GLY A 284 56.60 8.93 8.78
N SER A 285 55.45 9.28 8.19
CA SER A 285 55.37 9.89 6.86
C SER A 285 54.82 11.34 6.86
N THR A 286 54.86 12.02 5.71
CA THR A 286 54.40 13.41 5.50
C THR A 286 54.13 13.69 4.01
N SER A 287 53.25 14.65 3.73
CA SER A 287 53.07 15.26 2.40
C SER A 287 53.35 16.77 2.53
N SER A 288 54.38 17.25 1.84
CA SER A 288 54.89 18.63 1.98
C SER A 288 54.25 19.66 1.03
N LYS A 289 53.25 19.23 0.25
CA LYS A 289 52.48 20.06 -0.68
C LYS A 289 51.00 19.66 -0.60
N THR A 290 50.13 20.61 -0.90
CA THR A 290 48.73 20.30 -1.22
C THR A 290 48.64 19.47 -2.51
N GLY A 291 47.49 18.83 -2.74
CA GLY A 291 47.27 18.04 -3.96
C GLY A 291 48.05 16.72 -4.01
N SER A 292 48.58 16.24 -2.89
CA SER A 292 49.46 15.07 -2.84
C SER A 292 48.67 13.75 -2.98
N SER A 293 49.07 12.90 -3.92
CA SER A 293 48.50 11.54 -4.08
C SER A 293 49.17 10.46 -3.23
N GLN A 294 50.28 10.77 -2.54
CA GLN A 294 50.98 9.83 -1.67
C GLN A 294 51.82 10.56 -0.61
N CYS A 295 51.99 9.96 0.56
CA CYS A 295 52.87 10.46 1.61
C CYS A 295 54.25 9.81 1.53
N LYS A 296 55.30 10.62 1.72
CA LYS A 296 56.70 10.18 1.74
C LYS A 296 57.16 9.96 3.18
N CYS A 297 58.00 8.96 3.40
CA CYS A 297 58.63 8.77 4.71
C CYS A 297 59.46 10.01 5.11
N LYS A 298 59.42 10.36 6.39
CA LYS A 298 60.29 11.38 6.99
C LYS A 298 61.74 10.89 6.96
N SER A 299 62.70 11.81 7.03
CA SER A 299 64.12 11.46 7.01
C SER A 299 64.45 10.41 8.09
N GLY A 300 65.28 9.43 7.74
CA GLY A 300 65.63 8.30 8.61
C GLY A 300 64.55 7.21 8.76
N HIS A 301 63.38 7.33 8.13
CA HIS A 301 62.31 6.33 8.18
C HIS A 301 62.13 5.63 6.83
N VAL A 302 61.76 4.35 6.84
CA VAL A 302 61.48 3.52 5.66
C VAL A 302 60.26 2.63 5.91
N ARG A 303 59.61 2.14 4.84
CA ARG A 303 58.57 1.11 4.97
C ARG A 303 59.19 -0.28 5.09
N SER A 304 58.41 -1.21 5.65
CA SER A 304 58.75 -2.63 5.77
C SER A 304 58.91 -3.31 4.41
N ASN A 305 58.20 -2.84 3.39
CA ASN A 305 58.29 -3.27 1.99
C ASN A 305 58.63 -2.05 1.11
N PRO A 306 59.66 -2.10 0.25
CA PRO A 306 59.99 -0.98 -0.65
C PRO A 306 58.92 -0.66 -1.68
N ASP A 307 58.13 -1.66 -2.10
CA ASP A 307 57.13 -1.52 -3.17
C ASP A 307 55.76 -1.02 -2.65
N GLU A 308 55.59 -0.89 -1.33
CA GLU A 308 54.39 -0.33 -0.70
C GLU A 308 54.39 1.21 -0.78
N THR A 309 53.46 1.77 -1.55
CA THR A 309 53.19 3.23 -1.61
C THR A 309 52.42 3.74 -0.40
N GLU A 310 51.76 2.84 0.34
CA GLU A 310 50.86 3.12 1.46
C GLU A 310 51.32 2.40 2.73
N GLY A 311 50.92 2.89 3.91
CA GLY A 311 51.34 2.36 5.20
C GLY A 311 52.43 3.17 5.92
N GLU A 312 52.67 2.80 7.18
CA GLU A 312 53.56 3.49 8.13
C GLU A 312 55.05 3.35 7.77
N CYS A 313 55.84 4.37 8.10
CA CYS A 313 57.29 4.34 7.95
C CYS A 313 57.97 4.20 9.31
N TYR A 314 58.76 3.15 9.47
CA TYR A 314 59.49 2.84 10.70
C TYR A 314 60.90 3.46 10.68
N LEU A 315 61.40 3.89 11.83
CA LEU A 315 62.74 4.47 11.98
C LEU A 315 63.81 3.39 11.70
N LEU A 316 64.81 3.70 10.87
CA LEU A 316 65.84 2.75 10.41
C LEU A 316 66.64 2.06 11.53
N SER A 317 66.64 2.61 12.75
CA SER A 317 67.28 1.97 13.92
C SER A 317 66.49 0.79 14.49
N LEU A 318 65.18 0.69 14.26
CA LEU A 318 64.31 -0.38 14.79
C LEU A 318 64.30 -1.64 13.91
N LEU A 319 64.67 -1.54 12.64
CA LEU A 319 64.64 -2.64 11.67
C LEU A 319 65.87 -3.58 11.74
N ARG A 320 66.70 -3.48 12.79
CA ARG A 320 67.89 -4.36 12.95
C ARG A 320 67.65 -5.63 13.75
N ASP A 321 66.66 -5.67 14.64
CA ASP A 321 66.52 -6.77 15.62
C ASP A 321 65.56 -7.89 15.19
N ILE A 322 64.80 -7.71 14.10
CA ILE A 322 63.79 -8.67 13.62
C ILE A 322 64.42 -9.86 12.84
N ARG A 323 65.51 -10.44 13.35
CA ARG A 323 66.12 -11.65 12.74
C ARG A 323 66.70 -12.72 13.67
N THR A 324 66.51 -12.63 14.99
CA THR A 324 66.80 -13.74 15.91
C THR A 324 65.89 -13.76 17.14
N SER A 325 64.79 -14.51 17.08
CA SER A 325 64.25 -15.34 18.18
C SER A 325 62.99 -16.07 17.71
N GLN A 326 62.77 -17.28 18.22
CA GLN A 326 61.57 -18.07 18.03
C GLN A 326 61.12 -18.55 19.41
N MET A 327 59.84 -18.38 19.74
CA MET A 327 59.16 -18.85 20.95
C MET A 327 59.82 -18.52 22.30
N ASP A 328 59.14 -17.69 23.10
CA ASP A 328 58.47 -18.28 24.25
C ASP A 328 57.19 -17.52 24.60
N SER A 329 56.33 -18.12 25.43
CA SER A 329 54.97 -17.62 25.72
C SER A 329 54.84 -16.87 27.04
N ASN A 330 53.83 -15.99 27.10
CA ASN A 330 53.29 -15.32 28.30
C ASN A 330 54.13 -14.20 28.95
N PHE A 331 53.77 -12.94 28.66
CA PHE A 331 53.65 -11.91 29.71
C PHE A 331 52.54 -10.91 29.37
N GLU A 332 51.61 -10.66 30.29
CA GLU A 332 50.47 -9.75 30.08
C GLU A 332 50.87 -8.28 30.31
N GLY A 333 50.53 -7.41 29.36
CA GLY A 333 50.97 -6.01 29.30
C GLY A 333 49.85 -4.96 29.28
N ASP A 334 49.26 -4.72 30.45
CA ASP A 334 48.65 -3.46 30.89
C ASP A 334 47.68 -2.65 29.97
N SER A 335 46.89 -3.31 29.11
CA SER A 335 45.74 -2.66 28.44
C SER A 335 44.41 -2.76 29.21
N GLY A 336 44.33 -3.63 30.22
CA GLY A 336 43.06 -3.96 30.90
C GLY A 336 42.50 -2.89 31.83
N LYS A 337 43.35 -2.07 32.47
CA LYS A 337 42.94 -1.19 33.58
C LYS A 337 41.90 -0.13 33.17
N VAL A 338 42.06 0.49 31.99
CA VAL A 338 41.12 1.51 31.50
C VAL A 338 39.76 0.90 31.18
N ILE A 339 39.73 -0.27 30.54
CA ILE A 339 38.49 -0.98 30.20
C ILE A 339 37.76 -1.44 31.46
N ILE A 340 38.49 -1.99 32.44
CA ILE A 340 37.91 -2.41 33.73
C ILE A 340 37.26 -1.22 34.47
N ILE A 341 37.93 -0.07 34.53
CA ILE A 341 37.38 1.15 35.17
C ILE A 341 36.10 1.64 34.46
N LEU A 342 36.09 1.63 33.12
CA LEU A 342 34.91 2.04 32.34
C LEU A 342 33.74 1.06 32.52
N VAL A 343 33.99 -0.24 32.46
CA VAL A 343 32.96 -1.28 32.65
C VAL A 343 32.42 -1.28 34.08
N SER A 344 33.26 -1.18 35.11
CA SER A 344 32.80 -1.09 36.50
C SER A 344 31.97 0.18 36.75
N SER A 345 32.35 1.30 36.14
CA SER A 345 31.58 2.55 36.22
C SER A 345 30.20 2.38 35.57
N LEU A 346 30.15 1.73 34.40
CA LEU A 346 28.89 1.44 33.71
C LEU A 346 27.96 0.54 34.53
N VAL A 347 28.51 -0.50 35.17
CA VAL A 347 27.76 -1.41 36.06
C VAL A 347 27.20 -0.68 37.28
N VAL A 348 27.95 0.22 37.91
CA VAL A 348 27.45 1.04 39.03
C VAL A 348 26.29 1.94 38.60
N VAL A 349 26.39 2.59 37.42
CA VAL A 349 25.29 3.38 36.86
C VAL A 349 24.06 2.50 36.60
N LEU A 350 24.24 1.29 36.05
CA LEU A 350 23.16 0.37 35.75
C LEU A 350 22.44 -0.13 37.01
N ILE A 351 23.20 -0.43 38.08
CA ILE A 351 22.66 -0.78 39.41
C ILE A 351 21.88 0.40 40.02
N LEU A 352 22.40 1.63 39.92
CA LEU A 352 21.69 2.82 40.39
C LEU A 352 20.39 3.07 39.61
N CYS A 353 20.39 2.91 38.29
CA CYS A 353 19.19 2.99 37.47
C CYS A 353 18.15 1.94 37.87
N VAL A 354 18.55 0.67 38.08
CA VAL A 354 17.65 -0.39 38.55
C VAL A 354 17.10 -0.11 39.95
N ALA A 355 17.92 0.42 40.86
CA ALA A 355 17.49 0.81 42.20
C ALA A 355 16.46 1.96 42.17
N ILE A 356 16.68 2.99 41.33
CA ILE A 356 15.75 4.11 41.15
C ILE A 356 14.43 3.61 40.53
N VAL A 357 14.47 2.76 39.51
CA VAL A 357 13.26 2.16 38.92
C VAL A 357 12.52 1.30 39.94
N SER A 358 13.23 0.48 40.73
CA SER A 358 12.63 -0.34 41.80
C SER A 358 11.97 0.53 42.87
N TYR A 359 12.59 1.64 43.28
CA TYR A 359 12.01 2.60 44.22
C TYR A 359 10.75 3.29 43.66
N LEU A 360 10.75 3.68 42.38
CA LEU A 360 9.59 4.27 41.69
C LEU A 360 8.44 3.26 41.46
N VAL A 361 8.75 1.97 41.32
CA VAL A 361 7.74 0.89 41.30
C VAL A 361 7.18 0.65 42.70
N GLN A 362 8.03 0.57 43.72
CA GLN A 362 7.58 0.37 45.11
C GLN A 362 6.75 1.55 45.64
N SER A 363 7.07 2.80 45.27
CA SER A 363 6.25 3.96 45.65
C SER A 363 4.87 3.93 44.97
N LYS A 364 4.78 3.53 43.71
CA LYS A 364 3.49 3.30 43.02
C LYS A 364 2.70 2.14 43.62
N LEU A 365 3.35 1.08 44.09
CA LEU A 365 2.67 -0.04 44.76
C LEU A 365 2.12 0.37 46.14
N ARG A 366 2.87 1.18 46.91
CA ARG A 366 2.37 1.73 48.19
C ARG A 366 1.14 2.62 48.04
N MET A 367 1.00 3.34 46.92
CA MET A 367 -0.20 4.14 46.64
C MET A 367 -1.43 3.31 46.19
N LYS A 368 -1.36 1.98 46.21
CA LYS A 368 -2.42 1.09 45.73
C LYS A 368 -2.87 0.05 46.78
N GLN A 369 -2.65 0.34 48.06
CA GLN A 369 -2.96 -0.59 49.17
C GLN A 369 -3.97 0.00 50.19
N ASP A 370 -4.42 1.25 49.99
CA ASP A 370 -5.44 1.91 50.84
C ASP A 370 -6.89 1.76 50.31
N THR A 371 -7.11 1.01 49.21
CA THR A 371 -8.42 0.90 48.53
C THR A 371 -8.70 -0.49 47.94
N ASP A 372 -8.84 -1.50 48.80
CA ASP A 372 -10.01 -2.40 48.85
C ASP A 372 -9.81 -3.46 49.93
N ASP A 373 -10.64 -3.46 50.98
CA ASP A 373 -10.64 -4.49 52.02
C ASP A 373 -12.06 -4.76 52.53
N SER A 374 -12.77 -5.71 51.89
CA SER A 374 -13.98 -6.33 52.45
C SER A 374 -14.28 -7.71 51.83
N LEU A 375 -14.52 -8.68 52.72
CA LEU A 375 -14.77 -10.11 52.52
C LEU A 375 -16.28 -10.41 52.28
N PRO A 376 -16.76 -11.68 52.10
CA PRO A 376 -16.08 -12.98 52.11
C PRO A 376 -16.42 -13.97 50.95
N ASN A 377 -15.77 -15.15 50.97
CA ASN A 377 -16.09 -16.38 50.21
C ASN A 377 -17.12 -17.26 50.99
N PRO A 378 -17.71 -18.37 50.44
CA PRO A 378 -17.06 -19.69 50.61
C PRO A 378 -17.40 -20.84 49.58
N GLU A 379 -16.45 -21.78 49.43
CA GLU A 379 -16.62 -23.28 49.29
C GLU A 379 -17.44 -23.95 48.14
N SER A 380 -17.26 -25.24 47.77
CA SER A 380 -16.12 -26.19 47.79
C SER A 380 -16.40 -27.49 46.97
N LYS A 381 -15.36 -28.33 46.70
CA LYS A 381 -15.35 -29.79 46.33
C LYS A 381 -15.78 -30.26 44.91
N GLU A 382 -15.51 -31.50 44.42
CA GLU A 382 -14.34 -32.44 44.49
C GLU A 382 -14.54 -33.74 43.63
N SER A 383 -13.52 -34.21 42.85
CA SER A 383 -13.36 -35.58 42.23
C SER A 383 -14.39 -36.09 41.16
N ASP A 384 -14.23 -37.18 40.35
CA ASP A 384 -13.14 -38.17 40.11
C ASP A 384 -13.16 -38.84 38.66
N ARG A 385 -12.22 -39.78 38.42
CA ARG A 385 -11.88 -40.77 37.33
C ARG A 385 -13.02 -41.59 36.61
N SER A 386 -12.84 -42.43 35.55
CA SER A 386 -11.67 -43.10 34.87
C SER A 386 -11.95 -43.70 33.44
N THR A 387 -10.89 -44.05 32.66
CA THR A 387 -10.70 -45.15 31.61
C THR A 387 -11.77 -45.47 30.52
N ARG A 388 -11.52 -45.59 29.18
CA ARG A 388 -10.55 -46.33 28.28
C ARG A 388 -10.98 -47.76 27.83
N HIS A 389 -10.90 -48.06 26.51
CA HIS A 389 -10.29 -49.27 25.87
C HIS A 389 -10.25 -49.19 24.30
N SER A 390 -9.69 -50.19 23.58
CA SER A 390 -9.17 -50.11 22.18
C SER A 390 -9.07 -51.46 21.41
N VAL A 391 -8.59 -51.46 20.13
CA VAL A 391 -8.25 -52.56 19.11
C VAL A 391 -8.91 -52.21 17.74
N SER A 392 -8.31 -52.08 16.52
CA SER A 392 -7.23 -52.70 15.68
C SER A 392 -7.71 -53.91 14.81
N SER A 393 -7.25 -54.24 13.57
CA SER A 393 -6.11 -53.81 12.70
C SER A 393 -6.26 -54.25 11.20
N MET A 394 -5.32 -53.83 10.29
CA MET A 394 -4.86 -54.47 9.00
C MET A 394 -5.84 -54.58 7.78
N THR A 395 -5.47 -54.67 6.46
CA THR A 395 -4.20 -54.61 5.67
C THR A 395 -4.45 -54.16 4.18
N SER A 396 -3.41 -53.99 3.34
CA SER A 396 -3.39 -53.48 1.93
C SER A 396 -2.78 -54.52 0.92
N PRO A 397 -2.26 -54.23 -0.32
CA PRO A 397 -2.24 -53.06 -1.25
C PRO A 397 -2.49 -53.44 -2.77
N PRO A 398 -2.03 -52.70 -3.82
CA PRO A 398 -1.94 -51.26 -4.16
C PRO A 398 -2.94 -50.91 -5.33
N THR A 399 -2.74 -50.32 -6.54
CA THR A 399 -1.75 -49.55 -7.38
C THR A 399 -2.52 -48.98 -8.63
N PRO A 400 -2.00 -48.14 -9.58
CA PRO A 400 -0.94 -47.10 -9.56
C PRO A 400 -1.34 -45.71 -10.19
N LYS A 401 -0.44 -44.71 -10.07
CA LYS A 401 -0.39 -43.36 -10.73
C LYS A 401 -1.32 -42.28 -10.15
N SER A 402 -0.93 -41.00 -10.02
CA SER A 402 0.39 -40.32 -10.18
C SER A 402 0.73 -39.45 -8.93
N VAL A 403 1.82 -38.66 -8.96
CA VAL A 403 2.56 -38.24 -7.75
C VAL A 403 2.73 -36.72 -7.58
N THR A 404 2.41 -36.24 -6.37
CA THR A 404 3.05 -35.10 -5.68
C THR A 404 3.15 -35.45 -4.19
N LEU A 405 4.22 -35.04 -3.50
CA LEU A 405 4.50 -35.46 -2.10
C LEU A 405 3.99 -34.45 -1.07
N PHE A 406 3.42 -34.95 0.04
CA PHE A 406 4.03 -34.96 1.39
C PHE A 406 3.13 -35.83 2.33
N PRO A 407 3.58 -36.25 3.55
CA PRO A 407 3.04 -37.44 4.22
C PRO A 407 1.74 -37.22 5.01
N ALA A 408 0.98 -38.30 5.15
CA ALA A 408 -0.17 -38.39 6.05
C ALA A 408 0.00 -39.52 7.07
N PHE A 409 -0.50 -39.32 8.28
CA PHE A 409 -0.89 -40.39 9.21
C PHE A 409 -2.31 -40.10 9.71
N MET A 410 -3.16 -41.13 9.74
CA MET A 410 -4.60 -41.02 10.03
C MET A 410 -4.91 -41.42 11.49
N THR A 411 -6.16 -41.53 11.98
CA THR A 411 -7.19 -42.49 11.54
C THR A 411 -8.62 -42.11 11.96
N GLY A 412 -9.58 -42.27 11.04
CA GLY A 412 -11.03 -42.27 11.33
C GLY A 412 -11.85 -42.63 10.08
N ASN A 413 -12.57 -43.75 10.09
CA ASN A 413 -13.32 -44.23 8.92
C ASN A 413 -14.61 -43.43 8.67
N ASN A 414 -14.81 -42.89 7.45
CA ASN A 414 -16.10 -42.97 6.71
C ASN A 414 -16.08 -42.20 5.35
N LYS A 415 -15.95 -42.94 4.23
CA LYS A 415 -16.13 -42.46 2.83
C LYS A 415 -15.20 -41.29 2.41
N PRO A 416 -15.15 -40.89 1.12
CA PRO A 416 -14.60 -39.60 0.71
C PRO A 416 -15.57 -38.47 1.10
N GLY A 417 -15.70 -38.20 2.40
CA GLY A 417 -16.45 -37.06 2.91
C GLY A 417 -15.69 -35.76 2.69
N VAL A 418 -16.40 -34.68 2.35
CA VAL A 418 -15.83 -33.33 2.43
C VAL A 418 -15.50 -33.06 3.90
N LEU A 419 -14.24 -32.77 4.19
CA LEU A 419 -13.80 -32.37 5.53
C LEU A 419 -14.46 -31.03 5.88
N MET A 420 -15.48 -31.10 6.73
CA MET A 420 -16.20 -29.94 7.27
C MET A 420 -15.31 -29.15 8.22
N TYR A 421 -15.58 -27.86 8.35
CA TYR A 421 -14.93 -26.98 9.31
C TYR A 421 -15.17 -27.47 10.75
N VAL A 422 -14.08 -27.59 11.51
CA VAL A 422 -14.09 -27.89 12.94
C VAL A 422 -13.78 -26.60 13.70
N ASP A 423 -14.77 -26.07 14.42
CA ASP A 423 -14.60 -24.88 15.24
C ASP A 423 -13.51 -25.09 16.30
N PRO A 424 -12.40 -24.34 16.31
CA PRO A 424 -11.34 -24.50 17.32
C PRO A 424 -11.83 -24.37 18.78
N LEU A 425 -13.01 -23.79 19.01
CA LEU A 425 -13.68 -23.75 20.31
C LEU A 425 -14.23 -25.13 20.77
N THR A 426 -14.11 -26.20 19.98
CA THR A 426 -14.35 -27.58 20.44
C THR A 426 -13.12 -28.23 21.09
N TYR A 427 -11.96 -27.56 21.08
CA TYR A 427 -10.75 -28.02 21.77
C TYR A 427 -10.64 -27.36 23.15
N ASP A 428 -10.21 -28.13 24.16
CA ASP A 428 -9.95 -27.60 25.52
C ASP A 428 -8.79 -26.60 25.56
N ASP A 429 -7.93 -26.60 24.53
CA ASP A 429 -6.71 -25.80 24.43
C ASP A 429 -6.51 -25.36 22.96
N PRO A 430 -6.53 -24.04 22.67
CA PRO A 430 -6.27 -23.50 21.33
C PRO A 430 -4.92 -23.93 20.73
N SER A 431 -3.93 -24.24 21.57
CA SER A 431 -2.60 -24.71 21.14
C SER A 431 -2.67 -26.10 20.48
N LYS A 432 -3.65 -26.92 20.84
CA LYS A 432 -3.90 -28.23 20.21
C LYS A 432 -4.59 -28.06 18.85
N ALA A 433 -5.62 -27.23 18.78
CA ALA A 433 -6.29 -26.89 17.52
C ALA A 433 -5.29 -26.32 16.50
N LEU A 434 -4.35 -25.50 16.96
CA LEU A 434 -3.30 -24.97 16.11
C LEU A 434 -2.30 -26.05 15.66
N ALA A 435 -1.92 -26.97 16.53
CA ALA A 435 -1.00 -28.06 16.19
C ALA A 435 -1.60 -29.07 15.19
N ASP A 436 -2.92 -29.25 15.18
CA ASP A 436 -3.63 -30.12 14.24
C ASP A 436 -3.77 -29.49 12.84
N PHE A 437 -3.69 -28.15 12.72
CA PHE A 437 -4.01 -27.41 11.49
C PHE A 437 -2.90 -26.48 10.95
N ALA A 438 -1.81 -26.23 11.67
CA ALA A 438 -0.76 -25.29 11.25
C ALA A 438 0.67 -25.83 11.43
N ASN A 439 1.51 -25.60 10.41
CA ASN A 439 2.92 -25.93 10.45
C ASN A 439 3.70 -24.95 11.34
N GLU A 440 4.44 -25.45 12.34
CA GLU A 440 5.36 -24.62 13.13
C GLU A 440 6.67 -24.40 12.35
N ILE A 441 6.92 -23.15 11.97
CA ILE A 441 8.09 -22.66 11.24
C ILE A 441 9.14 -22.15 12.24
N PRO A 442 10.40 -22.64 12.18
CA PRO A 442 11.49 -22.12 13.01
C PRO A 442 11.79 -20.64 12.72
N ARG A 443 12.02 -19.84 13.77
CA ARG A 443 12.23 -18.39 13.69
C ARG A 443 13.33 -18.00 12.71
N GLU A 444 14.41 -18.79 12.68
CA GLU A 444 15.60 -18.63 11.85
C GLU A 444 15.35 -18.76 10.33
N MET A 445 14.23 -19.36 9.92
CA MET A 445 13.83 -19.44 8.50
C MET A 445 13.18 -18.14 8.00
N ILE A 446 12.82 -17.20 8.89
CA ILE A 446 12.03 -16.00 8.59
C ILE A 446 12.91 -14.74 8.65
N GLU A 447 13.14 -14.13 7.49
CA GLU A 447 13.77 -12.82 7.36
C GLU A 447 12.69 -11.73 7.32
N LEU A 448 12.61 -10.88 8.34
CA LEU A 448 11.63 -9.77 8.37
C LEU A 448 12.16 -8.58 7.55
N ALA A 449 11.29 -8.01 6.71
CA ALA A 449 11.56 -6.80 5.94
C ALA A 449 10.65 -5.65 6.40
N ARG A 450 10.15 -4.82 5.47
CA ARG A 450 9.33 -3.64 5.78
C ARG A 450 7.99 -4.01 6.43
N THR A 451 7.55 -3.20 7.39
CA THR A 451 6.15 -3.17 7.85
C THR A 451 5.21 -2.83 6.68
N ILE A 452 4.09 -3.54 6.58
CA ILE A 452 3.04 -3.36 5.56
C ILE A 452 1.69 -2.97 6.14
N GLY A 453 1.51 -3.11 7.46
CA GLY A 453 0.35 -2.59 8.18
C GLY A 453 0.47 -2.78 9.69
N SER A 454 -0.45 -2.18 10.45
CA SER A 454 -0.64 -2.43 11.87
C SER A 454 -2.07 -2.89 12.11
N GLY A 455 -2.23 -3.95 12.92
CA GLY A 455 -3.51 -4.56 13.24
C GLY A 455 -3.80 -4.54 14.74
N HIS A 456 -4.97 -5.05 15.13
CA HIS A 456 -5.46 -5.02 16.52
C HIS A 456 -4.54 -5.71 17.54
N PHE A 457 -3.71 -6.66 17.11
CA PHE A 457 -2.85 -7.47 17.99
C PHE A 457 -1.34 -7.19 17.83
N GLY A 458 -0.96 -6.40 16.81
CA GLY A 458 0.43 -6.08 16.50
C GLY A 458 0.66 -5.76 15.04
N GLU A 459 1.93 -5.74 14.63
CA GLU A 459 2.36 -5.32 13.30
C GLU A 459 2.30 -6.46 12.27
N VAL A 460 2.10 -6.08 11.01
CA VAL A 460 2.20 -6.98 9.85
C VAL A 460 3.38 -6.51 9.01
N CYS A 461 4.33 -7.40 8.75
CA CYS A 461 5.50 -7.14 7.90
C CYS A 461 5.45 -7.99 6.63
N CYS A 462 6.10 -7.50 5.58
CA CYS A 462 6.59 -8.34 4.49
C CYS A 462 7.85 -9.04 4.98
N GLY A 463 8.06 -10.30 4.59
CA GLY A 463 9.26 -11.06 4.92
C GLY A 463 9.63 -12.06 3.82
N ARG A 464 10.77 -12.72 4.01
CA ARG A 464 11.23 -13.84 3.18
C ARG A 464 11.29 -15.09 4.05
N LEU A 465 10.55 -16.12 3.65
CA LEU A 465 10.66 -17.45 4.23
C LEU A 465 11.65 -18.28 3.39
N ARG A 466 12.59 -18.95 4.06
CA ARG A 466 13.45 -19.96 3.43
C ARG A 466 12.70 -21.28 3.36
N VAL A 467 12.55 -21.83 2.16
CA VAL A 467 11.80 -23.07 1.89
C VAL A 467 12.67 -24.02 1.08
N GLU A 468 12.67 -25.30 1.43
CA GLU A 468 13.30 -26.34 0.61
C GLU A 468 12.42 -26.64 -0.61
N SER A 469 12.97 -26.45 -1.82
CA SER A 469 12.33 -26.79 -3.09
C SER A 469 13.14 -27.86 -3.80
N THR A 470 12.52 -29.02 -4.03
CA THR A 470 13.14 -30.16 -4.72
C THR A 470 12.67 -30.21 -6.16
N TYR A 471 13.56 -29.92 -7.10
CA TYR A 471 13.28 -30.00 -8.54
C TYR A 471 14.31 -30.92 -9.21
N CYS A 472 13.85 -31.87 -10.04
CA CYS A 472 14.69 -32.89 -10.68
C CYS A 472 15.68 -33.59 -9.73
N ASN A 473 15.21 -33.97 -8.53
CA ASN A 473 15.99 -34.58 -7.44
C ASN A 473 17.13 -33.70 -6.85
N VAL A 474 17.13 -32.39 -7.12
CA VAL A 474 18.02 -31.42 -6.47
C VAL A 474 17.21 -30.56 -5.49
N THR A 475 17.51 -30.68 -4.20
CA THR A 475 16.92 -29.82 -3.15
C THR A 475 17.70 -28.50 -3.07
N ASN A 476 17.03 -27.39 -3.33
CA ASN A 476 17.59 -26.04 -3.19
C ASN A 476 16.77 -25.22 -2.18
N MET A 477 17.45 -24.38 -1.40
CA MET A 477 16.78 -23.38 -0.57
C MET A 477 16.35 -22.19 -1.43
N VAL A 478 15.03 -21.96 -1.52
CA VAL A 478 14.43 -20.81 -2.21
C VAL A 478 13.84 -19.82 -1.20
N GLN A 479 13.74 -18.55 -1.59
CA GLN A 479 13.10 -17.51 -0.78
C GLN A 479 11.68 -17.24 -1.28
N GLN A 480 10.67 -17.62 -0.49
CA GLN A 480 9.28 -17.25 -0.71
C GLN A 480 8.98 -15.90 -0.04
N ILE A 481 8.29 -14.99 -0.73
CA ILE A 481 7.81 -13.75 -0.11
C ILE A 481 6.53 -14.06 0.66
N VAL A 482 6.49 -13.65 1.92
CA VAL A 482 5.40 -13.95 2.88
C VAL A 482 4.94 -12.68 3.59
N ALA A 483 3.69 -12.68 4.06
CA ALA A 483 3.22 -11.71 5.04
C ALA A 483 3.34 -12.34 6.44
N VAL A 484 3.92 -11.60 7.38
CA VAL A 484 4.19 -12.05 8.75
C VAL A 484 3.46 -11.12 9.72
N LYS A 485 2.40 -11.64 10.34
CA LYS A 485 1.67 -10.97 11.42
C LYS A 485 2.36 -11.30 12.74
N MET A 486 2.76 -10.29 13.51
CA MET A 486 3.47 -10.45 14.78
C MET A 486 2.57 -10.03 15.96
N LEU A 487 2.58 -10.82 17.03
CA LEU A 487 2.01 -10.43 18.32
C LEU A 487 3.02 -9.55 19.08
N HIS A 488 2.58 -8.44 19.69
CA HIS A 488 3.49 -7.64 20.53
C HIS A 488 3.87 -8.37 21.83
N PRO A 489 5.12 -8.24 22.33
CA PRO A 489 5.52 -8.79 23.62
C PRO A 489 4.67 -8.26 24.78
N GLY A 490 4.34 -9.14 25.74
CA GLY A 490 3.58 -8.78 26.95
C GLY A 490 2.07 -8.57 26.75
N VAL A 491 1.53 -8.88 25.56
CA VAL A 491 0.09 -8.82 25.29
C VAL A 491 -0.69 -9.85 26.16
N ALA A 492 -1.84 -9.41 26.69
CA ALA A 492 -2.64 -10.20 27.63
C ALA A 492 -3.14 -11.54 27.03
N GLY A 493 -3.24 -12.58 27.86
CA GLY A 493 -3.50 -13.96 27.44
C GLY A 493 -4.69 -14.16 26.49
N LYS A 494 -5.81 -13.44 26.69
CA LYS A 494 -6.95 -13.49 25.77
C LYS A 494 -6.58 -13.07 24.35
N ALA A 495 -5.79 -12.02 24.19
CA ALA A 495 -5.39 -11.55 22.87
C ALA A 495 -4.37 -12.49 22.19
N ARG A 496 -3.53 -13.20 22.96
CA ARG A 496 -2.72 -14.33 22.46
C ARG A 496 -3.60 -15.50 22.02
N THR A 497 -4.61 -15.86 22.81
CA THR A 497 -5.61 -16.89 22.44
C THR A 497 -6.35 -16.53 21.15
N ASP A 498 -6.87 -15.31 21.06
CA ASP A 498 -7.57 -14.79 19.88
C ASP A 498 -6.71 -14.85 18.61
N PHE A 499 -5.42 -14.55 18.73
CA PHE A 499 -4.42 -14.62 17.66
C PHE A 499 -4.16 -16.06 17.20
N LEU A 500 -3.95 -17.00 18.13
CA LEU A 500 -3.72 -18.42 17.80
C LEU A 500 -5.00 -19.07 17.21
N MET A 501 -6.19 -18.64 17.63
CA MET A 501 -7.46 -19.07 17.03
C MET A 501 -7.57 -18.67 15.55
N GLU A 502 -7.13 -17.46 15.18
CA GLU A 502 -7.15 -16.99 13.78
C GLU A 502 -6.39 -17.96 12.85
N ALA A 503 -5.16 -18.34 13.24
CA ALA A 503 -4.38 -19.33 12.50
C ALA A 503 -5.00 -20.74 12.55
N SER A 504 -5.60 -21.15 13.68
CA SER A 504 -6.29 -22.45 13.82
C SER A 504 -7.52 -22.57 12.91
N ILE A 505 -8.10 -21.45 12.49
CA ILE A 505 -9.18 -21.39 11.49
C ILE A 505 -8.60 -21.39 10.08
N MET A 506 -7.59 -20.54 9.81
CA MET A 506 -6.95 -20.47 8.49
C MET A 506 -6.34 -21.80 8.03
N GLY A 507 -5.70 -22.55 8.93
CA GLY A 507 -5.08 -23.84 8.63
C GLY A 507 -6.04 -24.94 8.16
N GLN A 508 -7.35 -24.75 8.34
CA GLN A 508 -8.37 -25.66 7.83
C GLN A 508 -8.79 -25.37 6.38
N PHE A 509 -8.25 -24.31 5.76
CA PHE A 509 -8.65 -23.84 4.43
C PHE A 509 -7.49 -23.88 3.44
N ASP A 510 -7.76 -24.51 2.30
CA ASP A 510 -6.89 -24.59 1.13
C ASP A 510 -7.75 -24.47 -0.13
N HIS A 511 -7.68 -23.30 -0.77
CA HIS A 511 -8.47 -22.92 -1.93
C HIS A 511 -7.86 -21.67 -2.59
N GLU A 512 -7.88 -21.59 -3.93
CA GLU A 512 -7.26 -20.50 -4.69
C GLU A 512 -7.72 -19.10 -4.24
N ASN A 513 -9.01 -18.96 -3.87
CA ASN A 513 -9.60 -17.69 -3.45
C ASN A 513 -9.76 -17.52 -1.92
N VAL A 514 -8.97 -18.23 -1.12
CA VAL A 514 -8.87 -18.04 0.34
C VAL A 514 -7.40 -17.86 0.69
N VAL A 515 -7.05 -16.92 1.58
CA VAL A 515 -5.64 -16.64 1.92
C VAL A 515 -5.02 -17.83 2.65
N HIS A 516 -3.98 -18.40 2.05
CA HIS A 516 -3.30 -19.58 2.54
C HIS A 516 -2.41 -19.29 3.75
N LEU A 517 -2.54 -20.11 4.80
CA LEU A 517 -1.64 -20.16 5.94
C LEU A 517 -0.40 -21.00 5.61
N VAL A 518 0.75 -20.36 5.49
CA VAL A 518 2.04 -21.05 5.25
C VAL A 518 2.53 -21.71 6.56
N GLY A 519 2.30 -21.06 7.70
CA GLY A 519 2.55 -21.62 9.02
C GLY A 519 2.52 -20.59 10.15
N VAL A 520 3.03 -20.98 11.31
CA VAL A 520 3.10 -20.16 12.53
C VAL A 520 4.47 -20.30 13.20
N THR A 521 4.82 -19.35 14.07
CA THR A 521 5.92 -19.53 15.03
C THR A 521 5.37 -19.26 16.42
N THR A 522 5.36 -20.26 17.29
CA THR A 522 4.71 -20.22 18.61
C THR A 522 5.64 -20.62 19.75
N LYS A 523 6.72 -21.35 19.46
CA LYS A 523 7.74 -21.82 20.42
C LYS A 523 8.72 -20.72 20.87
N THR A 524 8.78 -19.61 20.15
CA THR A 524 9.67 -18.47 20.42
C THR A 524 8.93 -17.15 20.25
N GLU A 525 9.29 -16.13 21.04
CA GLU A 525 8.78 -14.76 20.83
C GLU A 525 9.58 -14.00 19.75
N PRO A 526 8.97 -13.10 18.97
CA PRO A 526 7.53 -12.80 18.96
C PRO A 526 6.72 -13.94 18.32
N VAL A 527 5.56 -14.27 18.88
CA VAL A 527 4.61 -15.19 18.24
C VAL A 527 4.17 -14.63 16.87
N MET A 528 4.18 -15.47 15.84
CA MET A 528 3.91 -15.09 14.45
C MET A 528 2.91 -15.99 13.74
N ILE A 529 2.18 -15.39 12.79
CA ILE A 529 1.37 -16.07 11.76
C ILE A 529 1.97 -15.69 10.41
N ILE A 530 2.26 -16.68 9.57
CA ILE A 530 2.92 -16.52 8.27
C ILE A 530 1.93 -16.95 7.19
N THR A 531 1.54 -16.01 6.33
CA THR A 531 0.63 -16.24 5.20
C THR A 531 1.34 -15.94 3.87
N GLU A 532 0.71 -16.32 2.76
CA GLU A 532 1.12 -15.80 1.46
C GLU A 532 1.10 -14.26 1.41
N TYR A 533 1.95 -13.67 0.56
CA TYR A 533 2.09 -12.21 0.44
C TYR A 533 1.21 -11.64 -0.68
N MET A 534 0.16 -10.92 -0.28
CA MET A 534 -0.80 -10.32 -1.20
C MET A 534 -0.32 -8.93 -1.65
N LEU A 535 0.37 -8.86 -2.79
CA LEU A 535 1.11 -7.68 -3.26
C LEU A 535 0.30 -6.38 -3.28
N ASN A 536 -0.96 -6.45 -3.68
CA ASN A 536 -1.82 -5.29 -3.91
C ASN A 536 -2.65 -4.88 -2.67
N GLY A 537 -2.50 -5.58 -1.54
CA GLY A 537 -3.17 -5.24 -0.28
C GLY A 537 -4.66 -5.55 -0.28
N SER A 538 -5.46 -4.76 0.44
CA SER A 538 -6.91 -4.95 0.54
C SER A 538 -7.66 -4.39 -0.68
N LEU A 539 -8.66 -5.13 -1.16
CA LEU A 539 -9.39 -4.85 -2.40
C LEU A 539 -10.05 -3.46 -2.36
N ASP A 540 -10.57 -3.03 -1.21
CA ASP A 540 -11.16 -1.69 -1.03
C ASP A 540 -10.17 -0.53 -1.32
N LYS A 541 -8.92 -0.66 -0.88
CA LYS A 541 -7.85 0.33 -1.12
C LYS A 541 -7.30 0.19 -2.53
N PHE A 542 -7.20 -1.04 -3.03
CA PHE A 542 -6.72 -1.33 -4.36
C PHE A 542 -7.64 -0.74 -5.44
N LEU A 543 -8.96 -0.87 -5.29
CA LEU A 543 -9.95 -0.28 -6.18
C LEU A 543 -9.85 1.26 -6.19
N ARG A 544 -9.90 1.91 -5.01
CA ARG A 544 -9.79 3.38 -4.90
C ARG A 544 -8.48 3.95 -5.45
N SER A 545 -7.41 3.16 -5.45
CA SER A 545 -6.11 3.54 -6.04
C SER A 545 -6.06 3.39 -7.57
N ASN A 546 -7.14 2.89 -8.19
CA ASN A 546 -7.24 2.54 -9.61
C ASN A 546 -8.54 3.03 -10.29
N ASP A 547 -9.30 3.89 -9.61
CA ASP A 547 -10.57 4.52 -10.02
C ASP A 547 -10.52 5.36 -11.32
N ASN A 548 -9.33 5.55 -11.92
CA ASN A 548 -9.15 6.19 -13.22
C ASN A 548 -9.63 5.33 -14.43
N GLY A 549 -10.71 4.55 -14.27
CA GLY A 549 -11.29 3.70 -15.32
C GLY A 549 -10.37 2.58 -15.84
N LYS A 550 -9.37 2.17 -15.05
CA LYS A 550 -8.29 1.24 -15.45
C LYS A 550 -8.78 -0.18 -15.68
N PHE A 551 -9.69 -0.68 -14.84
CA PHE A 551 -10.22 -2.03 -14.96
C PHE A 551 -11.32 -2.11 -16.02
N SER A 552 -11.35 -3.22 -16.77
CA SER A 552 -12.49 -3.58 -17.61
C SER A 552 -13.59 -4.26 -16.78
N LEU A 553 -14.82 -4.28 -17.30
CA LEU A 553 -15.93 -5.05 -16.71
C LEU A 553 -15.54 -6.52 -16.47
N TYR A 554 -14.80 -7.12 -17.40
CA TYR A 554 -14.24 -8.48 -17.26
C TYR A 554 -13.34 -8.61 -16.02
N GLN A 555 -12.46 -7.64 -15.74
CA GLN A 555 -11.60 -7.69 -14.55
C GLN A 555 -12.40 -7.53 -13.26
N LEU A 556 -13.41 -6.65 -13.23
CA LEU A 556 -14.31 -6.51 -12.07
C LEU A 556 -15.13 -7.79 -11.83
N LEU A 557 -15.63 -8.42 -12.91
CA LEU A 557 -16.31 -9.72 -12.86
C LEU A 557 -15.39 -10.84 -12.34
N MET A 558 -14.12 -10.88 -12.76
CA MET A 558 -13.15 -11.85 -12.23
C MET A 558 -12.90 -11.65 -10.73
N MET A 559 -12.79 -10.40 -10.25
CA MET A 559 -12.69 -10.10 -8.81
C MET A 559 -13.94 -10.59 -8.05
N MET A 560 -15.14 -10.32 -8.57
CA MET A 560 -16.41 -10.79 -7.99
C MET A 560 -16.49 -12.33 -7.97
N HIS A 561 -16.14 -12.99 -9.08
CA HIS A 561 -16.15 -14.43 -9.23
C HIS A 561 -15.15 -15.11 -8.29
N ASN A 562 -13.94 -14.56 -8.13
CA ASN A 562 -12.97 -15.03 -7.15
C ASN A 562 -13.56 -15.01 -5.72
N VAL A 563 -14.14 -13.89 -5.29
CA VAL A 563 -14.75 -13.80 -3.94
C VAL A 563 -15.94 -14.77 -3.80
N ALA A 564 -16.79 -14.89 -4.82
CA ALA A 564 -17.90 -15.85 -4.80
C ALA A 564 -17.41 -17.31 -4.73
N SER A 565 -16.35 -17.64 -5.46
CA SER A 565 -15.71 -18.97 -5.47
C SER A 565 -15.11 -19.33 -4.11
N GLY A 566 -14.37 -18.39 -3.49
CA GLY A 566 -13.86 -18.57 -2.13
C GLY A 566 -14.97 -18.72 -1.09
N MET A 567 -16.06 -17.95 -1.19
CA MET A 567 -17.20 -18.08 -0.28
C MET A 567 -18.00 -19.37 -0.51
N LYS A 568 -18.11 -19.84 -1.77
CA LYS A 568 -18.67 -21.15 -2.13
C LYS A 568 -17.90 -22.30 -1.45
N TYR A 569 -16.56 -22.22 -1.46
CA TYR A 569 -15.71 -23.17 -0.74
C TYR A 569 -15.95 -23.13 0.78
N LEU A 570 -15.92 -21.93 1.39
CA LEU A 570 -16.11 -21.76 2.83
C LEU A 570 -17.48 -22.27 3.30
N THR A 571 -18.57 -21.88 2.63
CA THR A 571 -19.91 -22.41 2.97
C THR A 571 -20.05 -23.90 2.64
N GLY A 572 -19.30 -24.43 1.67
CA GLY A 572 -19.25 -25.87 1.36
C GLY A 572 -18.64 -26.71 2.48
N LYS A 573 -17.72 -26.12 3.27
CA LYS A 573 -17.22 -26.67 4.53
C LYS A 573 -18.10 -26.35 5.75
N GLY A 574 -19.23 -25.66 5.57
CA GLY A 574 -20.11 -25.22 6.65
C GLY A 574 -19.61 -24.00 7.44
N PHE A 575 -18.58 -23.30 6.97
CA PHE A 575 -18.07 -22.08 7.60
C PHE A 575 -18.92 -20.85 7.23
N VAL A 576 -19.05 -19.91 8.17
CA VAL A 576 -19.75 -18.63 8.00
C VAL A 576 -18.85 -17.49 8.51
N HIS A 577 -18.51 -16.57 7.60
CA HIS A 577 -17.46 -15.56 7.73
C HIS A 577 -17.90 -14.35 8.57
N ARG A 578 -19.16 -13.90 8.42
CA ARG A 578 -19.82 -12.82 9.19
C ARG A 578 -19.24 -11.40 9.06
N ASP A 579 -18.08 -11.24 8.45
CA ASP A 579 -17.48 -9.94 8.14
C ASP A 579 -16.87 -9.92 6.73
N LEU A 580 -17.59 -10.47 5.76
CA LEU A 580 -17.23 -10.37 4.35
C LEU A 580 -17.41 -8.92 3.88
N ALA A 581 -16.31 -8.27 3.50
CA ALA A 581 -16.25 -6.88 3.03
C ALA A 581 -15.02 -6.71 2.13
N ALA A 582 -14.98 -5.74 1.20
CA ALA A 582 -13.83 -5.59 0.31
C ALA A 582 -12.52 -5.21 1.06
N ARG A 583 -12.61 -4.69 2.28
CA ARG A 583 -11.45 -4.48 3.18
C ARG A 583 -10.82 -5.77 3.73
N ASN A 584 -11.60 -6.86 3.77
CA ASN A 584 -11.20 -8.19 4.26
C ASN A 584 -10.94 -9.17 3.09
N VAL A 585 -10.97 -8.68 1.85
CA VAL A 585 -10.48 -9.39 0.66
C VAL A 585 -9.12 -8.81 0.30
N LEU A 586 -8.13 -9.66 0.04
CA LEU A 586 -6.79 -9.28 -0.37
C LEU A 586 -6.54 -9.61 -1.85
N VAL A 587 -5.61 -8.90 -2.49
CA VAL A 587 -5.32 -9.00 -3.94
C VAL A 587 -3.84 -9.32 -4.18
N ASP A 588 -3.55 -10.34 -4.98
CA ASP A 588 -2.18 -10.75 -5.33
C ASP A 588 -1.58 -9.93 -6.51
N ASP A 589 -0.42 -10.33 -7.03
CA ASP A 589 0.22 -9.71 -8.20
C ASP A 589 -0.53 -9.90 -9.52
N ARG A 590 -1.44 -10.88 -9.59
CA ARG A 590 -2.19 -11.32 -10.78
C ARG A 590 -3.64 -10.83 -10.80
N LEU A 591 -4.03 -10.03 -9.81
CA LEU A 591 -5.39 -9.56 -9.53
C LEU A 591 -6.33 -10.63 -8.94
N THR A 592 -5.81 -11.80 -8.54
CA THR A 592 -6.59 -12.83 -7.86
C THR A 592 -7.05 -12.30 -6.51
N CYS A 593 -8.37 -12.29 -6.29
CA CYS A 593 -8.94 -11.92 -5.00
C CYS A 593 -9.01 -13.14 -4.07
N LYS A 594 -8.61 -12.96 -2.81
CA LYS A 594 -8.63 -14.00 -1.76
C LYS A 594 -9.24 -13.48 -0.46
N ILE A 595 -10.06 -14.31 0.18
CA ILE A 595 -10.75 -13.98 1.43
C ILE A 595 -9.79 -14.08 2.63
N ALA A 596 -9.86 -13.11 3.54
CA ALA A 596 -9.01 -12.97 4.72
C ALA A 596 -9.79 -12.47 5.95
N ASP A 597 -9.08 -12.24 7.07
CA ASP A 597 -9.57 -11.84 8.40
C ASP A 597 -10.72 -12.69 8.95
N PHE A 598 -10.35 -13.79 9.60
CA PHE A 598 -11.25 -14.70 10.28
C PHE A 598 -11.52 -14.30 11.75
N GLY A 599 -11.00 -13.16 12.24
CA GLY A 599 -10.95 -12.82 13.67
C GLY A 599 -12.30 -12.68 14.40
N LEU A 600 -13.39 -12.48 13.66
CA LEU A 600 -14.76 -12.39 14.19
C LEU A 600 -15.56 -13.71 14.10
N SER A 601 -15.00 -14.77 13.51
CA SER A 601 -15.66 -16.08 13.36
C SER A 601 -15.63 -16.89 14.66
N ARG A 602 -16.57 -16.61 15.57
CA ARG A 602 -16.62 -17.21 16.92
C ARG A 602 -18.02 -17.70 17.29
N LYS A 603 -18.14 -18.90 17.86
CA LYS A 603 -19.42 -19.50 18.26
C LYS A 603 -19.95 -18.94 19.58
N VAL A 604 -21.26 -18.74 19.67
CA VAL A 604 -22.00 -18.76 20.93
C VAL A 604 -23.15 -19.77 20.82
N ARG A 605 -23.60 -20.26 21.97
CA ARG A 605 -24.45 -21.43 22.16
C ARG A 605 -25.83 -21.34 21.48
N SER A 606 -26.10 -22.26 20.57
CA SER A 606 -27.42 -22.87 20.37
C SER A 606 -27.23 -24.40 20.29
N LYS A 607 -28.32 -25.18 20.30
CA LYS A 607 -28.31 -26.65 20.14
C LYS A 607 -28.74 -27.13 18.74
N ASP A 608 -29.04 -26.21 17.82
CA ASP A 608 -29.49 -26.51 16.47
C ASP A 608 -28.37 -26.19 15.46
N ASP A 609 -27.80 -27.23 14.84
CA ASP A 609 -26.51 -27.22 14.12
C ASP A 609 -26.46 -26.41 12.80
N ARG A 610 -27.30 -25.38 12.62
CA ARG A 610 -27.32 -24.50 11.42
C ARG A 610 -27.52 -23.01 11.70
N GLU A 611 -27.64 -22.57 12.96
CA GLU A 611 -27.79 -21.14 13.29
C GLU A 611 -26.75 -20.65 14.29
N TYR A 612 -25.89 -19.72 13.86
CA TYR A 612 -24.92 -19.06 14.73
C TYR A 612 -25.52 -17.84 15.40
N THR A 613 -25.50 -17.80 16.74
CA THR A 613 -25.82 -16.60 17.53
C THR A 613 -24.55 -16.05 18.21
N THR A 614 -24.58 -14.78 18.65
CA THR A 614 -23.49 -14.16 19.42
C THR A 614 -24.02 -13.33 20.61
N THR A 615 -23.32 -13.36 21.74
CA THR A 615 -23.62 -12.56 22.94
C THR A 615 -22.62 -11.42 23.08
N GLY A 616 -22.88 -10.32 22.37
CA GLY A 616 -22.10 -9.08 22.47
C GLY A 616 -20.88 -9.02 21.54
N GLY A 617 -20.82 -7.96 20.73
CA GLY A 617 -19.71 -7.66 19.82
C GLY A 617 -20.08 -6.49 18.90
N LYS A 618 -19.09 -5.76 18.38
CA LYS A 618 -19.33 -4.75 17.34
C LYS A 618 -19.57 -5.47 16.01
N ILE A 619 -20.79 -5.41 15.49
CA ILE A 619 -21.13 -5.94 14.15
C ILE A 619 -20.76 -4.93 13.05
N PRO A 620 -20.36 -5.39 11.85
CA PRO A 620 -20.03 -4.54 10.71
C PRO A 620 -21.31 -4.02 10.03
N VAL A 621 -22.06 -3.16 10.70
CA VAL A 621 -23.46 -2.78 10.39
C VAL A 621 -23.79 -2.64 8.90
N ARG A 622 -22.95 -1.95 8.13
CA ARG A 622 -23.17 -1.66 6.69
C ARG A 622 -23.01 -2.87 5.76
N TRP A 623 -22.42 -3.97 6.23
CA TRP A 623 -22.33 -5.25 5.53
C TRP A 623 -23.24 -6.33 6.15
N THR A 624 -23.90 -6.03 7.28
CA THR A 624 -24.62 -7.03 8.09
C THR A 624 -26.07 -7.18 7.63
N ALA A 625 -26.54 -8.41 7.46
CA ALA A 625 -27.92 -8.70 7.05
C ALA A 625 -28.96 -8.30 8.12
N PRO A 626 -30.23 -7.99 7.74
CA PRO A 626 -31.26 -7.51 8.67
C PRO A 626 -31.52 -8.46 9.84
N GLU A 627 -31.54 -9.77 9.60
CA GLU A 627 -31.75 -10.79 10.64
C GLU A 627 -30.55 -10.92 11.60
N CYS A 628 -29.34 -10.59 11.15
CA CYS A 628 -28.15 -10.52 12.00
C CYS A 628 -28.12 -9.24 12.83
N ILE A 629 -28.62 -8.12 12.29
CA ILE A 629 -28.82 -6.87 13.04
C ILE A 629 -29.93 -7.03 14.10
N ALA A 630 -31.02 -7.72 13.79
CA ALA A 630 -32.18 -7.84 14.66
C ALA A 630 -32.08 -8.97 15.70
N HIS A 631 -31.44 -10.09 15.35
CA HIS A 631 -31.47 -11.33 16.15
C HIS A 631 -30.09 -11.99 16.32
N HIS A 632 -29.01 -11.38 15.83
CA HIS A 632 -27.65 -11.94 15.80
C HIS A 632 -27.55 -13.33 15.15
N LYS A 633 -28.50 -13.71 14.28
CA LYS A 633 -28.53 -15.02 13.59
C LYS A 633 -27.72 -14.99 12.30
N PHE A 634 -26.46 -15.43 12.34
CA PHE A 634 -25.59 -15.52 11.17
C PHE A 634 -25.71 -16.90 10.49
N THR A 635 -25.67 -16.90 9.15
CA THR A 635 -25.76 -18.08 8.27
C THR A 635 -25.06 -17.80 6.94
N SER A 636 -24.87 -18.80 6.08
CA SER A 636 -24.36 -18.56 4.71
C SER A 636 -25.19 -17.54 3.93
N ALA A 637 -26.50 -17.47 4.17
CA ALA A 637 -27.39 -16.50 3.55
C ALA A 637 -27.22 -15.06 4.08
N SER A 638 -26.64 -14.86 5.26
CA SER A 638 -26.21 -13.53 5.71
C SER A 638 -24.88 -13.12 5.10
N ASP A 639 -23.98 -14.08 4.86
CA ASP A 639 -22.75 -13.81 4.10
C ASP A 639 -23.04 -13.49 2.61
N VAL A 640 -24.10 -14.05 2.02
CA VAL A 640 -24.59 -13.67 0.67
C VAL A 640 -25.06 -12.21 0.63
N TRP A 641 -25.73 -11.72 1.68
CA TRP A 641 -26.07 -10.29 1.79
C TRP A 641 -24.81 -9.43 1.82
N SER A 642 -23.82 -9.82 2.65
CA SER A 642 -22.52 -9.15 2.74
C SER A 642 -21.79 -9.16 1.39
N TYR A 643 -21.87 -10.27 0.64
CA TYR A 643 -21.32 -10.39 -0.70
C TYR A 643 -21.98 -9.44 -1.70
N GLY A 644 -23.31 -9.25 -1.64
CA GLY A 644 -23.98 -8.21 -2.43
C GLY A 644 -23.43 -6.81 -2.17
N ILE A 645 -23.08 -6.50 -0.91
CA ILE A 645 -22.41 -5.24 -0.55
C ILE A 645 -20.97 -5.21 -1.13
N VAL A 646 -20.23 -6.33 -1.14
CA VAL A 646 -18.91 -6.42 -1.79
C VAL A 646 -18.99 -6.23 -3.31
N MET A 647 -20.00 -6.78 -3.99
CA MET A 647 -20.23 -6.51 -5.41
C MET A 647 -20.49 -5.02 -5.66
N TRP A 648 -21.25 -4.37 -4.78
CA TRP A 648 -21.46 -2.92 -4.83
C TRP A 648 -20.14 -2.17 -4.62
N GLU A 649 -19.32 -2.53 -3.62
CA GLU A 649 -17.97 -1.96 -3.39
C GLU A 649 -17.05 -2.14 -4.61
N ILE A 650 -17.12 -3.27 -5.33
CA ILE A 650 -16.30 -3.49 -6.54
C ILE A 650 -16.77 -2.59 -7.69
N CYS A 651 -18.08 -2.51 -7.93
CA CYS A 651 -18.65 -1.63 -8.97
C CYS A 651 -18.46 -0.13 -8.67
N SER A 652 -18.48 0.28 -7.41
CA SER A 652 -18.25 1.68 -6.98
C SER A 652 -16.78 2.00 -6.69
N PHE A 653 -15.84 1.18 -7.19
CA PHE A 653 -14.39 1.32 -7.01
C PHE A 653 -13.95 1.56 -5.54
N GLY A 654 -14.70 1.00 -4.59
CA GLY A 654 -14.45 1.09 -3.15
C GLY A 654 -15.06 2.31 -2.47
N GLU A 655 -16.13 2.92 -3.00
CA GLU A 655 -16.98 3.83 -2.22
C GLU A 655 -17.44 3.17 -0.90
N ARG A 656 -17.75 4.01 0.08
CA ARG A 656 -18.27 3.59 1.39
C ARG A 656 -19.76 3.22 1.29
N PRO A 657 -20.18 1.95 1.49
CA PRO A 657 -21.59 1.57 1.39
C PRO A 657 -22.46 2.35 2.37
N TYR A 658 -23.53 3.00 1.89
CA TYR A 658 -24.39 3.95 2.64
C TYR A 658 -23.70 5.28 3.06
N TRP A 659 -22.63 5.70 2.39
CA TRP A 659 -22.01 7.03 2.48
C TRP A 659 -21.78 7.49 3.94
N ASP A 660 -22.16 8.70 4.32
CA ASP A 660 -21.96 9.25 5.68
C ASP A 660 -23.14 9.04 6.64
N TRP A 661 -24.08 8.14 6.33
CA TRP A 661 -25.17 7.81 7.24
C TRP A 661 -24.67 7.23 8.57
N SER A 662 -25.27 7.64 9.69
CA SER A 662 -24.96 7.02 10.98
C SER A 662 -25.33 5.53 10.96
N ASN A 663 -24.62 4.68 11.70
CA ASN A 663 -24.96 3.26 11.77
C ASN A 663 -26.40 3.03 12.26
N SER A 664 -26.92 3.90 13.14
CA SER A 664 -28.32 3.88 13.57
C SER A 664 -29.28 4.09 12.39
N ARG A 665 -29.02 5.07 11.52
CA ARG A 665 -29.81 5.31 10.31
C ARG A 665 -29.72 4.14 9.34
N VAL A 666 -28.53 3.56 9.13
CA VAL A 666 -28.39 2.36 8.28
C VAL A 666 -29.24 1.20 8.81
N ILE A 667 -29.26 0.97 10.13
CA ILE A 667 -30.10 -0.06 10.77
C ILE A 667 -31.59 0.19 10.54
N GLU A 668 -32.04 1.44 10.66
CA GLU A 668 -33.45 1.84 10.49
C GLU A 668 -33.90 1.73 9.03
N GLU A 669 -33.18 2.35 8.11
CA GLU A 669 -33.53 2.40 6.69
C GLU A 669 -33.50 1.01 6.05
N VAL A 670 -32.50 0.17 6.38
CA VAL A 670 -32.40 -1.22 5.86
C VAL A 670 -33.56 -2.09 6.36
N LYS A 671 -34.02 -1.90 7.60
CA LYS A 671 -35.23 -2.54 8.14
C LYS A 671 -36.49 -2.07 7.42
N ASN A 672 -36.58 -0.77 7.13
CA ASN A 672 -37.67 -0.15 6.36
C ASN A 672 -37.66 -0.51 4.86
N GLY A 673 -36.68 -1.30 4.40
CA GLY A 673 -36.60 -1.82 3.03
C GLY A 673 -35.64 -1.08 2.11
N PHE A 674 -34.96 -0.02 2.57
CA PHE A 674 -33.98 0.70 1.77
C PHE A 674 -32.82 -0.22 1.33
N ARG A 675 -32.34 -0.02 0.10
CA ARG A 675 -31.20 -0.71 -0.52
C ARG A 675 -30.30 0.30 -1.21
N LEU A 676 -29.05 -0.07 -1.45
CA LEU A 676 -28.11 0.80 -2.15
C LEU A 676 -28.57 1.01 -3.60
N PRO A 677 -28.45 2.22 -4.17
CA PRO A 677 -28.72 2.46 -5.58
C PRO A 677 -27.64 1.81 -6.46
N LYS A 678 -27.95 1.63 -7.75
CA LYS A 678 -26.98 1.12 -8.74
C LYS A 678 -25.73 2.03 -8.78
N PRO A 679 -24.50 1.49 -8.69
CA PRO A 679 -23.28 2.27 -8.89
C PRO A 679 -23.24 2.89 -10.30
N MET A 680 -22.47 3.96 -10.45
CA MET A 680 -22.24 4.56 -11.77
C MET A 680 -21.54 3.54 -12.70
N ASP A 681 -21.92 3.54 -13.97
CA ASP A 681 -21.41 2.68 -15.05
C ASP A 681 -21.49 1.16 -14.78
N ALA A 682 -22.29 0.71 -13.80
CA ALA A 682 -22.54 -0.70 -13.55
C ALA A 682 -23.66 -1.27 -14.48
N PRO A 683 -23.42 -2.42 -15.15
CA PRO A 683 -24.46 -3.18 -15.86
C PRO A 683 -25.67 -3.50 -15.00
N ASP A 684 -26.88 -3.44 -15.57
CA ASP A 684 -28.11 -3.74 -14.84
C ASP A 684 -28.14 -5.19 -14.35
N ARG A 685 -27.62 -6.15 -15.14
CA ARG A 685 -27.46 -7.55 -14.72
C ARG A 685 -26.62 -7.72 -13.44
N LEU A 686 -25.59 -6.89 -13.22
CA LEU A 686 -24.84 -6.93 -11.95
C LEU A 686 -25.65 -6.36 -10.79
N PHE A 687 -26.45 -5.33 -11.03
CA PHE A 687 -27.32 -4.75 -10.02
C PHE A 687 -28.49 -5.67 -9.66
N ASP A 688 -29.04 -6.42 -10.61
CA ASP A 688 -30.04 -7.46 -10.37
C ASP A 688 -29.47 -8.56 -9.44
N ILE A 689 -28.21 -8.96 -9.63
CA ILE A 689 -27.56 -9.92 -8.73
C ILE A 689 -27.38 -9.33 -7.32
N MET A 690 -27.00 -8.05 -7.19
CA MET A 690 -26.99 -7.36 -5.89
C MET A 690 -28.38 -7.34 -5.25
N GLY A 691 -29.44 -7.07 -6.03
CA GLY A 691 -30.83 -7.11 -5.60
C GLY A 691 -31.26 -8.49 -5.06
N LYS A 692 -30.91 -9.57 -5.77
CA LYS A 692 -31.10 -10.96 -5.31
C LYS A 692 -30.39 -11.23 -3.99
N CYS A 693 -29.15 -10.74 -3.82
CA CYS A 693 -28.39 -10.87 -2.58
C CYS A 693 -29.02 -10.11 -1.39
N TRP A 694 -29.74 -9.02 -1.64
CA TRP A 694 -30.36 -8.18 -0.60
C TRP A 694 -31.85 -8.43 -0.36
N GLN A 695 -32.37 -9.59 -0.78
CA GLN A 695 -33.75 -9.97 -0.45
C GLN A 695 -33.98 -10.01 1.07
N HIS A 696 -35.16 -9.56 1.50
CA HIS A 696 -35.47 -9.45 2.92
C HIS A 696 -35.47 -10.83 3.58
N GLN A 697 -36.15 -11.82 2.98
CA GLN A 697 -36.11 -13.18 3.49
C GLN A 697 -34.79 -13.86 3.11
N ARG A 698 -34.08 -14.39 4.11
CA ARG A 698 -32.80 -15.07 3.91
C ARG A 698 -32.86 -16.30 2.99
N HIS A 699 -34.03 -16.85 2.73
CA HIS A 699 -34.23 -18.02 1.87
C HIS A 699 -34.60 -17.69 0.41
N GLU A 700 -34.85 -16.40 0.10
CA GLU A 700 -35.02 -15.89 -1.26
C GLU A 700 -33.68 -15.47 -1.89
N ARG A 701 -32.61 -15.41 -1.08
CA ARG A 701 -31.25 -15.07 -1.52
C ARG A 701 -30.59 -16.28 -2.20
N PRO A 702 -29.84 -16.09 -3.30
CA PRO A 702 -29.16 -17.17 -4.01
C PRO A 702 -28.06 -17.80 -3.15
N SER A 703 -27.67 -19.05 -3.43
CA SER A 703 -26.48 -19.63 -2.82
C SER A 703 -25.20 -19.13 -3.53
N PHE A 704 -24.04 -19.27 -2.86
CA PHE A 704 -22.75 -19.02 -3.52
C PHE A 704 -22.47 -19.98 -4.70
N THR A 705 -23.15 -21.13 -4.80
CA THR A 705 -23.09 -21.97 -6.00
C THR A 705 -23.81 -21.32 -7.17
N ASP A 706 -25.00 -20.74 -6.93
CA ASP A 706 -25.80 -20.09 -7.97
C ASP A 706 -25.12 -18.80 -8.45
N LEU A 707 -24.59 -18.00 -7.51
CA LEU A 707 -23.81 -16.79 -7.80
C LEU A 707 -22.57 -17.07 -8.65
N VAL A 708 -21.82 -18.14 -8.33
CA VAL A 708 -20.67 -18.57 -9.16
C VAL A 708 -21.13 -18.99 -10.56
N THR A 709 -22.26 -19.69 -10.69
CA THR A 709 -22.81 -20.06 -12.01
C THR A 709 -23.24 -18.83 -12.82
N GLU A 710 -23.98 -17.90 -12.21
CA GLU A 710 -24.49 -16.70 -12.89
C GLU A 710 -23.35 -15.76 -13.35
N LEU A 711 -22.30 -15.61 -12.54
CA LEU A 711 -21.09 -14.86 -12.89
C LEU A 711 -20.28 -15.57 -14.00
N ASN A 712 -20.14 -16.90 -13.98
CA ASN A 712 -19.44 -17.62 -15.04
C ASN A 712 -20.14 -17.48 -16.40
N SER A 713 -21.48 -17.51 -16.44
CA SER A 713 -22.24 -17.21 -17.66
C SER A 713 -21.86 -15.84 -18.21
N PHE A 714 -21.92 -14.78 -17.39
CA PHE A 714 -21.64 -13.42 -17.84
C PHE A 714 -20.17 -13.25 -18.28
N ILE A 715 -19.23 -13.92 -17.60
CA ILE A 715 -17.81 -13.95 -17.99
C ILE A 715 -17.62 -14.64 -19.36
N GLN A 716 -18.27 -15.77 -19.60
CA GLN A 716 -18.22 -16.49 -20.88
C GLN A 716 -18.82 -15.66 -22.02
N GLU A 717 -19.99 -15.05 -21.80
CA GLU A 717 -20.66 -14.18 -22.79
C GLU A 717 -19.78 -13.00 -23.22
N ILE A 718 -19.07 -12.37 -22.27
CA ILE A 718 -18.09 -11.29 -22.56
C ILE A 718 -16.85 -11.81 -23.30
N GLN A 719 -16.34 -13.00 -22.95
CA GLN A 719 -15.20 -13.62 -23.64
C GLN A 719 -15.56 -14.00 -25.09
N GLU A 720 -16.73 -14.59 -25.31
CA GLU A 720 -17.22 -14.91 -26.65
C GLU A 720 -17.44 -13.65 -27.49
N TYR A 721 -18.00 -12.59 -26.90
CA TYR A 721 -18.16 -11.30 -27.57
C TYR A 721 -16.81 -10.68 -27.98
N GLN A 722 -15.81 -10.72 -27.10
CA GLN A 722 -14.45 -10.24 -27.40
C GLN A 722 -13.80 -11.05 -28.53
N GLN A 723 -13.88 -12.38 -28.50
CA GLN A 723 -13.35 -13.23 -29.58
C GLN A 723 -14.06 -13.02 -30.92
N ASN A 724 -15.38 -12.77 -30.90
CA ASN A 724 -16.15 -12.52 -32.11
C ASN A 724 -15.83 -11.14 -32.72
N LEU A 725 -15.57 -10.11 -31.89
CA LEU A 725 -15.00 -8.85 -32.36
C LEU A 725 -13.64 -9.07 -33.02
N GLU A 726 -12.70 -9.75 -32.34
CA GLU A 726 -11.35 -10.01 -32.86
C GLU A 726 -11.37 -10.75 -34.22
N ARG A 727 -12.24 -11.75 -34.38
CA ARG A 727 -12.47 -12.42 -35.68
C ARG A 727 -13.03 -11.46 -36.74
N SER A 728 -14.03 -10.65 -36.39
CA SER A 728 -14.69 -9.74 -37.34
C SER A 728 -13.78 -8.63 -37.91
N PHE A 729 -12.71 -8.27 -37.19
CA PHE A 729 -11.68 -7.34 -37.67
C PHE A 729 -10.48 -8.05 -38.34
N GLY A 730 -10.41 -9.39 -38.30
CA GLY A 730 -9.28 -10.17 -38.83
C GLY A 730 -9.24 -10.30 -40.36
N ASP A 731 -10.39 -10.24 -41.03
CA ASP A 731 -10.51 -10.50 -42.49
C ASP A 731 -10.20 -9.27 -43.39
N ILE A 732 -9.85 -8.11 -42.82
CA ILE A 732 -9.50 -6.90 -43.60
C ILE A 732 -7.98 -6.73 -43.69
N SER A 733 -7.33 -7.64 -44.43
CA SER A 733 -5.89 -7.58 -44.69
C SER A 733 -5.54 -6.71 -45.91
N THR A 734 -5.46 -5.40 -45.71
CA THR A 734 -4.76 -4.47 -46.63
C THR A 734 -3.55 -3.85 -45.92
N PRO A 735 -2.35 -3.81 -46.54
CA PRO A 735 -1.19 -3.16 -45.94
C PRO A 735 -1.38 -1.63 -45.85
N ASP A 736 -0.53 -1.00 -45.04
CA ASP A 736 -0.40 0.46 -44.83
C ASP A 736 -1.58 1.19 -44.17
N THR A 737 -1.74 1.02 -42.86
CA THR A 737 -2.08 2.13 -41.94
C THR A 737 -1.66 1.83 -40.49
N PRO A 738 -1.29 2.83 -39.64
CA PRO A 738 -0.92 2.58 -38.25
C PRO A 738 -2.14 2.45 -37.33
N ASN A 739 -2.20 1.38 -36.55
CA ASN A 739 -3.31 0.99 -35.66
C ASN A 739 -3.93 2.15 -34.85
N THR A 740 -5.20 2.44 -35.12
CA THR A 740 -6.08 3.20 -34.22
C THR A 740 -6.67 2.27 -33.14
N PRO A 741 -6.78 2.71 -31.87
CA PRO A 741 -7.48 1.92 -30.86
C PRO A 741 -9.00 1.89 -31.12
N THR A 742 -9.59 0.70 -31.23
CA THR A 742 -11.03 0.51 -31.34
C THR A 742 -11.76 1.12 -30.12
N SER A 743 -12.90 1.75 -30.37
CA SER A 743 -13.62 2.50 -29.33
C SER A 743 -14.38 1.56 -28.37
N ARG A 744 -14.40 1.90 -27.08
CA ARG A 744 -14.96 1.09 -25.97
C ARG A 744 -16.49 0.84 -26.03
N LYS A 745 -17.17 1.28 -27.09
CA LYS A 745 -18.61 1.59 -27.12
C LYS A 745 -19.56 0.40 -27.29
N SER A 746 -19.08 -0.83 -27.50
CA SER A 746 -19.95 -1.98 -27.84
C SER A 746 -20.02 -3.09 -26.77
N VAL A 747 -19.35 -2.93 -25.63
CA VAL A 747 -19.29 -3.93 -24.54
C VAL A 747 -20.11 -3.51 -23.31
N MET A 748 -20.62 -2.26 -23.27
CA MET A 748 -21.26 -1.65 -22.09
C MET A 748 -22.77 -1.45 -22.22
N ASP A 749 -23.37 -1.84 -23.35
CA ASP A 749 -24.82 -1.78 -23.60
C ASP A 749 -25.52 -3.14 -23.30
N LEU A 750 -25.02 -3.89 -22.30
CA LEU A 750 -25.48 -5.22 -21.85
C LEU A 750 -25.46 -5.33 -20.31
#